data_AF-A0A9P8LBV1-F1
#
_entry.id   AF-A0A9P8LBV1-F1
#
_cell.length_a   1.000
_cell.length_b   1.000
_cell.length_c   1.000
_cell.angle_alpha   90.00
_cell.angle_beta   90.00
_cell.angle_gamma   90.00
#
_symmetry.space_group_name_H-M   'P 1'
#
loop_
_entity.id
_entity.type
_entity.pdbx_description
1 polymer ?
#
loop_
_entity_poly.entity_id
_entity_poly.type
_entity_poly.pdbx_seq_one_letter_code
_entity_poly.pdbx_strand_id
1 'polypeptide(L)'
;MAHQRDPGSPSQHRRGRNQQCAAVRVVPGDVGDVVPNISEYGLILLILVALFGQDDAESRVHSQAQLLDTASTHAASRSDDVTDTADGEDVRDGCCECGKYSESRYWCSTCRDVYCGFCWGQVRSHRRIGSVVHEKTDIRIAEIINASLKPDRTDSEEERLHQEDEVTAWFGVIRQLEGRLVFMDFGAYGEALNTIKEASGRQLHNIYPGLVSFVGAGKSTLVKLLIELHNNHEELDFLSPVVGSLRNGHCATSEDVHLYVDPHTFGSGFPILYADCEGLDGGEIDPVAGAGRSTRTTRIPGEPQRAHHGSERPVTWADDSWLSSRQYIVTNLYPRILYTFSDVVVFVLHNGRALEEALERLIGWAAIALEKSFNQPALPHAIIALNECSVELPDEWWDVEYATQWLLGPFRAPVRQDHPRFQDYIKFWNERGKKIESVERLLLMYYSGIKVVTIPAKGRPNLVKEQITKLYGKVGEACESSREKKRSLCKLLSADELHPYLQSSFDHFATNLDEPFDFIQSSFMNSPITATFGDSIVELAAKSIVDEELKGPDIFRELGFMVASCIMLDSARNLIHGKIELCRAYFCLRLLTKVGTADDIFPRYLSHCDYAIDRFCNSKWPCEYRFRRGRCVNVRTGHVKGHQRKSGTILAGEYQSSFSANSFRRTFREMIYNNLTQLLGALSYRLTVDGSPSREKVAADIHREKILGPFYQHFGGAHLFLSHSDCLSCLMALPEHPLPCGHVLCTACVRAYGTTITGKHMLEVKGCPLEIDGKLDSPCKIVLKPACAGVRVLTLDGGGVRAIAELEILRVLEKEVGGKIPLSAFFDLIVGTNTGGLVALGLAVEDWVLRERWKRFRDFFFKVFGEKNVRKLAKIPVFSRVFGPSKYGTETLEEELKRMLPKGPLFGCAWNKEVQAKVAVTSTSVTGWSVVIPNYNRVCPDDDGS
;
A
#
# COMPACT_ATOMS: atom_id res chain seq x y z
N MET A 1 32.75 -10.39 -50.80
CA MET A 1 33.56 -11.21 -51.72
C MET A 1 35.01 -10.74 -51.58
N ALA A 2 35.80 -11.41 -50.74
CA ALA A 2 36.88 -12.38 -51.11
C ALA A 2 38.09 -11.64 -51.72
N HIS A 3 39.37 -11.76 -51.32
CA HIS A 3 40.24 -12.78 -50.71
C HIS A 3 41.42 -12.04 -49.99
N GLN A 4 42.00 -12.44 -48.83
CA GLN A 4 42.83 -13.60 -48.44
C GLN A 4 44.36 -13.49 -48.67
N ARG A 5 45.11 -14.07 -47.70
CA ARG A 5 46.57 -14.36 -47.56
C ARG A 5 47.38 -13.28 -46.82
N ASP A 6 48.18 -13.54 -45.79
CA ASP A 6 49.09 -14.68 -45.52
C ASP A 6 49.47 -14.78 -43.98
N PRO A 7 50.39 -15.66 -43.47
CA PRO A 7 50.10 -16.63 -42.40
C PRO A 7 51.08 -16.70 -41.18
N GLY A 8 50.79 -17.55 -40.18
CA GLY A 8 51.81 -18.41 -39.52
C GLY A 8 52.12 -18.32 -38.00
N SER A 9 51.25 -18.90 -37.14
CA SER A 9 51.48 -19.71 -35.88
C SER A 9 52.42 -19.23 -34.72
N PRO A 10 52.39 -19.81 -33.48
CA PRO A 10 51.48 -20.79 -32.86
C PRO A 10 50.97 -20.38 -31.44
N SER A 11 49.75 -20.77 -31.04
CA SER A 11 49.46 -21.02 -29.61
C SER A 11 48.25 -21.95 -29.42
N GLN A 12 48.51 -23.09 -28.78
CA GLN A 12 47.53 -24.08 -28.37
C GLN A 12 46.75 -23.57 -27.16
N HIS A 13 45.43 -23.41 -27.29
CA HIS A 13 44.53 -23.26 -26.15
C HIS A 13 44.36 -24.61 -25.43
N ARG A 14 45.08 -24.77 -24.32
CA ARG A 14 44.76 -25.77 -23.28
C ARG A 14 43.74 -25.18 -22.32
N ARG A 15 42.64 -25.93 -22.13
CA ARG A 15 41.60 -25.76 -21.12
C ARG A 15 42.21 -25.48 -19.73
N GLY A 16 41.90 -24.30 -19.16
CA GLY A 16 42.31 -23.87 -17.84
C GLY A 16 41.21 -24.07 -16.80
N ARG A 17 41.30 -25.22 -16.12
CA ARG A 17 40.89 -25.58 -14.75
C ARG A 17 39.81 -24.73 -14.04
N ASN A 18 38.69 -25.40 -13.77
CA ASN A 18 37.82 -25.20 -12.60
C ASN A 18 38.66 -25.00 -11.32
N GLN A 19 38.54 -23.85 -10.68
CA GLN A 19 38.85 -23.71 -9.26
C GLN A 19 37.64 -24.22 -8.48
N GLN A 20 37.70 -25.50 -8.11
CA GLN A 20 36.87 -26.05 -7.04
C GLN A 20 37.16 -25.26 -5.77
N CYS A 21 36.11 -24.72 -5.15
CA CYS A 21 36.13 -24.31 -3.75
C CYS A 21 36.71 -25.48 -2.93
N ALA A 22 37.87 -25.25 -2.32
CA ALA A 22 38.47 -26.20 -1.41
C ALA A 22 37.57 -26.29 -0.17
N ALA A 23 36.68 -27.29 -0.15
CA ALA A 23 36.17 -27.82 1.10
C ALA A 23 37.39 -28.29 1.90
N VAL A 24 37.64 -27.67 3.04
CA VAL A 24 38.62 -28.18 4.00
C VAL A 24 38.07 -29.51 4.50
N ARG A 25 38.56 -30.60 3.91
CA ARG A 25 38.35 -31.96 4.39
C ARG A 25 39.22 -32.10 5.63
N VAL A 26 38.61 -32.03 6.80
CA VAL A 26 39.29 -32.39 8.05
C VAL A 26 39.61 -33.89 7.96
N VAL A 27 40.89 -34.22 7.85
CA VAL A 27 41.41 -35.58 8.00
C VAL A 27 41.49 -35.83 9.51
N PRO A 28 40.91 -36.93 10.05
CA PRO A 28 41.10 -37.25 11.45
C PRO A 28 42.54 -37.72 11.65
N GLY A 29 43.38 -36.84 12.20
CA GLY A 29 44.67 -37.20 12.75
C GLY A 29 44.50 -37.56 14.23
N ASP A 30 45.12 -38.66 14.64
CA ASP A 30 45.05 -39.28 15.97
C ASP A 30 45.06 -38.26 17.12
N VAL A 31 43.93 -38.17 17.82
CA VAL A 31 43.82 -37.55 19.14
C VAL A 31 43.62 -38.68 20.13
N GLY A 32 44.69 -38.99 20.87
CA GLY A 32 44.64 -39.91 22.00
C GLY A 32 43.67 -39.43 23.09
N ASP A 33 42.96 -40.40 23.63
CA ASP A 33 42.20 -40.43 24.88
C ASP A 33 42.07 -39.11 25.67
N VAL A 34 41.03 -38.34 25.33
CA VAL A 34 40.30 -37.54 26.30
C VAL A 34 38.80 -37.71 25.99
N VAL A 35 38.13 -38.56 26.75
CA VAL A 35 36.67 -38.76 26.68
C VAL A 35 35.97 -37.54 27.28
N PRO A 36 35.20 -36.73 26.53
CA PRO A 36 34.33 -35.71 27.09
C PRO A 36 32.94 -36.29 27.38
N ASN A 37 32.29 -35.80 28.43
CA ASN A 37 30.98 -36.23 28.92
C ASN A 37 29.90 -36.31 27.82
N ILE A 38 29.32 -37.51 27.67
CA ILE A 38 28.35 -37.93 26.65
C ILE A 38 26.95 -37.28 26.79
N SER A 39 26.71 -36.44 27.81
CA SER A 39 25.35 -35.98 28.15
C SER A 39 24.78 -34.85 27.27
N GLU A 40 25.60 -33.97 26.69
CA GLU A 40 25.09 -32.85 25.86
C GLU A 40 24.84 -33.26 24.39
N TYR A 41 25.68 -34.14 23.83
CA TYR A 41 25.47 -34.67 22.47
C TYR A 41 24.32 -35.68 22.39
N GLY A 42 23.99 -36.36 23.50
CA GLY A 42 22.82 -37.24 23.57
C GLY A 42 21.51 -36.51 23.31
N LEU A 43 21.40 -35.24 23.73
CA LEU A 43 20.22 -34.41 23.49
C LEU A 43 20.13 -33.95 22.02
N ILE A 44 21.27 -33.63 21.41
CA ILE A 44 21.36 -33.31 19.98
C ILE A 44 21.01 -34.54 19.13
N LEU A 45 21.53 -35.72 19.50
CA LEU A 45 21.20 -36.98 18.84
C LEU A 45 19.72 -37.35 19.04
N LEU A 46 19.15 -37.13 20.22
CA LEU A 46 17.72 -37.36 20.50
C LEU A 46 16.81 -36.38 19.75
N ILE A 47 17.22 -35.11 19.61
CA ILE A 47 16.47 -34.10 18.82
C ILE A 47 16.58 -34.41 17.32
N LEU A 48 17.76 -34.82 16.83
CA LEU A 48 17.94 -35.24 15.43
C LEU A 48 17.19 -36.54 15.14
N VAL A 49 17.20 -37.53 16.04
CA VAL A 49 16.43 -38.78 15.90
C VAL A 49 14.92 -38.53 16.01
N ALA A 50 14.48 -37.58 16.83
CA ALA A 50 13.05 -37.22 16.91
C ALA A 50 12.57 -36.37 15.71
N LEU A 51 13.46 -35.65 15.03
CA LEU A 51 13.14 -34.80 13.88
C LEU A 51 13.34 -35.51 12.53
N PHE A 52 14.22 -36.51 12.45
CA PHE A 52 14.53 -37.26 11.22
C PHE A 52 14.17 -38.76 11.31
N GLY A 53 13.77 -39.28 12.47
CA GLY A 53 13.46 -40.70 12.67
C GLY A 53 12.05 -41.14 12.25
N GLN A 54 11.36 -40.36 11.40
CA GLN A 54 10.08 -40.76 10.80
C GLN A 54 10.06 -40.71 9.26
N ASP A 55 11.22 -40.67 8.60
CA ASP A 55 11.30 -40.79 7.14
C ASP A 55 12.17 -41.97 6.71
N ASP A 56 11.69 -43.19 7.01
CA ASP A 56 12.01 -44.37 6.21
C ASP A 56 10.96 -44.51 5.09
N ALA A 57 10.97 -43.53 4.18
CA ALA A 57 10.24 -43.62 2.91
C ALA A 57 10.86 -42.76 1.78
N GLU A 58 12.14 -42.43 1.82
CA GLU A 58 12.82 -41.79 0.68
C GLU A 58 14.20 -42.42 0.41
N SER A 59 14.19 -43.66 -0.11
CA SER A 59 15.29 -44.16 -0.91
C SER A 59 14.77 -44.62 -2.27
N ARG A 60 14.66 -43.67 -3.21
CA ARG A 60 14.68 -43.89 -4.68
C ARG A 60 14.56 -42.55 -5.43
N VAL A 61 15.64 -41.77 -5.44
CA VAL A 61 15.87 -40.77 -6.51
C VAL A 61 17.20 -41.08 -7.18
N HIS A 62 17.19 -42.16 -7.97
CA HIS A 62 18.10 -42.35 -9.09
C HIS A 62 17.40 -43.18 -10.16
N SER A 63 16.41 -42.57 -10.81
CA SER A 63 16.06 -42.78 -12.23
C SER A 63 14.72 -42.10 -12.50
N GLN A 64 14.71 -40.91 -13.10
CA GLN A 64 13.77 -40.49 -14.16
C GLN A 64 13.97 -39.01 -14.47
N ALA A 65 15.06 -38.74 -15.21
CA ALA A 65 15.01 -37.72 -16.23
C ALA A 65 14.30 -38.35 -17.44
N GLN A 66 12.98 -38.25 -17.49
CA GLN A 66 12.11 -38.43 -18.66
C GLN A 66 10.67 -38.34 -18.16
N LEU A 67 10.01 -37.22 -18.51
CA LEU A 67 8.57 -37.04 -18.78
C LEU A 67 8.24 -35.53 -18.71
N LEU A 68 8.84 -34.79 -19.64
CA LEU A 68 8.23 -33.60 -20.23
C LEU A 68 7.53 -34.10 -21.50
N ASP A 69 6.34 -34.66 -21.34
CA ASP A 69 5.30 -34.77 -22.35
C ASP A 69 4.10 -35.47 -21.70
N THR A 70 2.97 -34.75 -21.65
CA THR A 70 1.56 -35.19 -21.47
C THR A 70 0.81 -34.32 -20.45
N ALA A 71 0.43 -33.12 -20.89
CA ALA A 71 -0.71 -32.39 -20.35
C ALA A 71 -1.49 -31.79 -21.53
N SER A 72 -2.05 -32.70 -22.33
CA SER A 72 -2.98 -32.40 -23.43
C SER A 72 -3.81 -33.65 -23.69
N THR A 73 -4.78 -33.93 -22.83
CA THR A 73 -6.01 -34.71 -23.13
C THR A 73 -6.77 -35.02 -21.83
N HIS A 74 -7.72 -34.16 -21.47
CA HIS A 74 -8.93 -34.59 -20.78
C HIS A 74 -10.10 -33.73 -21.28
N ALA A 75 -10.31 -33.80 -22.61
CA ALA A 75 -11.58 -33.58 -23.26
C ALA A 75 -11.89 -34.86 -24.04
N ALA A 76 -13.15 -35.29 -24.00
CA ALA A 76 -13.72 -36.49 -24.62
C ALA A 76 -13.45 -37.84 -23.92
N SER A 77 -14.45 -38.33 -23.19
CA SER A 77 -14.91 -39.75 -23.23
C SER A 77 -16.13 -39.95 -22.34
N ARG A 78 -17.33 -39.78 -22.91
CA ARG A 78 -18.57 -40.37 -22.38
C ARG A 78 -19.48 -40.78 -23.54
N SER A 79 -19.29 -42.03 -23.97
CA SER A 79 -20.19 -42.93 -24.73
C SER A 79 -19.37 -44.23 -24.90
N ASP A 80 -19.78 -45.45 -24.61
CA ASP A 80 -21.07 -46.10 -24.38
C ASP A 80 -20.81 -47.28 -23.43
N ASP A 81 -21.71 -47.57 -22.49
CA ASP A 81 -22.13 -48.97 -22.32
C ASP A 81 -23.51 -49.03 -21.67
N VAL A 82 -24.36 -49.80 -22.34
CA VAL A 82 -25.80 -49.92 -22.15
C VAL A 82 -26.08 -51.08 -21.21
N THR A 83 -26.76 -50.80 -20.09
CA THR A 83 -27.59 -51.80 -19.42
C THR A 83 -28.99 -51.23 -19.24
N ASP A 84 -29.94 -51.88 -19.90
CA ASP A 84 -31.39 -51.70 -19.80
C ASP A 84 -31.86 -51.51 -18.36
N THR A 85 -32.37 -50.32 -18.06
CA THR A 85 -33.63 -50.15 -17.32
C THR A 85 -34.30 -48.88 -17.84
N ALA A 86 -35.46 -49.07 -18.45
CA ALA A 86 -36.36 -48.04 -18.92
C ALA A 86 -36.88 -47.15 -17.77
N ASP A 87 -37.29 -45.94 -18.16
CA ASP A 87 -38.15 -44.97 -17.47
C ASP A 87 -37.47 -43.85 -16.66
N GLY A 88 -37.38 -42.66 -17.27
CA GLY A 88 -37.11 -41.39 -16.58
C GLY A 88 -36.45 -40.31 -17.45
N GLU A 89 -37.23 -39.61 -18.27
CA GLU A 89 -36.85 -38.49 -19.14
C GLU A 89 -36.16 -37.30 -18.45
N ASP A 90 -34.96 -36.93 -18.92
CA ASP A 90 -34.31 -35.64 -18.69
C ASP A 90 -34.43 -34.78 -19.97
N VAL A 91 -35.58 -34.12 -20.14
CA VAL A 91 -35.98 -33.38 -21.37
C VAL A 91 -35.69 -31.87 -21.29
N ARG A 92 -34.93 -31.38 -20.29
CA ARG A 92 -34.88 -29.93 -19.98
C ARG A 92 -33.76 -29.10 -20.64
N ASP A 93 -32.81 -29.70 -21.36
CA ASP A 93 -31.62 -28.96 -21.88
C ASP A 93 -31.59 -28.72 -23.40
N GLY A 94 -32.57 -29.24 -24.14
CA GLY A 94 -32.69 -29.12 -25.60
C GLY A 94 -33.46 -27.87 -26.06
N CYS A 95 -33.33 -27.50 -27.33
CA CYS A 95 -34.18 -26.48 -27.94
C CYS A 95 -35.66 -26.89 -27.84
N CYS A 96 -36.52 -26.02 -27.31
CA CYS A 96 -37.95 -26.29 -27.08
C CYS A 96 -38.74 -26.62 -28.36
N GLU A 97 -38.23 -26.24 -29.53
CA GLU A 97 -38.88 -26.49 -30.83
C GLU A 97 -38.42 -27.80 -31.49
N CYS A 98 -37.11 -28.09 -31.49
CA CYS A 98 -36.57 -29.27 -32.19
C CYS A 98 -36.05 -30.38 -31.28
N GLY A 99 -36.05 -30.18 -29.96
CA GLY A 99 -35.53 -31.11 -28.96
C GLY A 99 -34.01 -31.28 -28.98
N LYS A 100 -33.29 -30.68 -29.94
CA LYS A 100 -31.84 -30.86 -30.11
C LYS A 100 -31.05 -29.90 -29.24
N TYR A 101 -29.96 -30.40 -28.67
CA TYR A 101 -28.93 -29.58 -28.03
C TYR A 101 -28.13 -28.81 -29.10
N SER A 102 -27.72 -27.59 -28.77
CA SER A 102 -26.90 -26.70 -29.62
C SER A 102 -26.02 -25.84 -28.71
N GLU A 103 -24.80 -25.52 -29.12
CA GLU A 103 -23.94 -24.60 -28.35
C GLU A 103 -24.50 -23.18 -28.35
N SER A 104 -25.00 -22.69 -29.50
CA SER A 104 -25.67 -21.38 -29.59
C SER A 104 -27.17 -21.51 -29.27
N ARG A 105 -27.51 -21.29 -28.00
CA ARG A 105 -28.89 -21.30 -27.47
C ARG A 105 -29.33 -19.89 -27.09
N TYR A 106 -30.58 -19.57 -27.38
CA TYR A 106 -31.16 -18.26 -27.15
C TYR A 106 -32.45 -18.36 -26.33
N TRP A 107 -32.53 -17.57 -25.27
CA TRP A 107 -33.72 -17.41 -24.44
C TRP A 107 -34.60 -16.28 -24.99
N CYS A 108 -35.91 -16.50 -25.03
CA CYS A 108 -36.89 -15.46 -25.35
C CYS A 108 -37.63 -15.02 -24.08
N SER A 109 -37.54 -13.73 -23.72
CA SER A 109 -38.22 -13.19 -22.53
C SER A 109 -39.74 -13.24 -22.60
N THR A 110 -40.30 -13.21 -23.80
CA THR A 110 -41.74 -13.25 -24.05
C THR A 110 -42.28 -14.68 -24.02
N CYS A 111 -41.63 -15.62 -24.71
CA CYS A 111 -42.06 -17.02 -24.74
C CYS A 111 -41.70 -17.76 -23.43
N ARG A 112 -40.65 -17.30 -22.73
CA ARG A 112 -40.01 -17.98 -21.60
C ARG A 112 -39.40 -19.34 -21.96
N ASP A 113 -39.06 -19.52 -23.24
CA ASP A 113 -38.53 -20.76 -23.82
C ASP A 113 -37.12 -20.54 -24.43
N VAL A 114 -36.40 -21.65 -24.63
CA VAL A 114 -35.05 -21.69 -25.20
C VAL A 114 -35.06 -22.27 -26.62
N TYR A 115 -34.43 -21.56 -27.55
CA TYR A 115 -34.38 -21.94 -28.96
C TYR A 115 -32.95 -21.99 -29.48
N CYS A 116 -32.62 -22.95 -30.35
CA CYS A 116 -31.37 -22.91 -31.10
C CYS A 116 -31.42 -21.80 -32.16
N GLY A 117 -30.26 -21.38 -32.67
CA GLY A 117 -30.17 -20.30 -33.67
C GLY A 117 -31.02 -20.53 -34.91
N PHE A 118 -31.16 -21.78 -35.36
CA PHE A 118 -32.00 -22.15 -36.50
C PHE A 118 -33.50 -22.06 -36.18
N CYS A 119 -33.94 -22.70 -35.09
CA CYS A 119 -35.35 -22.71 -34.69
C CYS A 119 -35.86 -21.32 -34.31
N TRP A 120 -35.01 -20.43 -33.82
CA TRP A 120 -35.38 -19.04 -33.55
C TRP A 120 -36.08 -18.39 -34.75
N GLY A 121 -35.45 -18.51 -35.93
CA GLY A 121 -35.98 -17.97 -37.18
C GLY A 121 -37.14 -18.79 -37.76
N GLN A 122 -37.51 -19.92 -37.15
CA GLN A 122 -38.63 -20.74 -37.59
C GLN A 122 -39.93 -20.46 -36.83
N VAL A 123 -39.86 -20.01 -35.58
CA VAL A 123 -41.04 -19.65 -34.80
C VAL A 123 -41.73 -18.41 -35.39
N ARG A 124 -43.04 -18.49 -35.64
CA ARG A 124 -43.81 -17.42 -36.29
C ARG A 124 -43.82 -16.10 -35.51
N SER A 125 -43.87 -16.17 -34.17
CA SER A 125 -43.85 -15.01 -33.28
C SER A 125 -42.51 -14.25 -33.32
N HIS A 126 -41.39 -14.94 -33.55
CA HIS A 126 -40.07 -14.33 -33.66
C HIS A 126 -39.78 -13.67 -35.02
N ARG A 127 -40.59 -13.97 -36.05
CA ARG A 127 -40.44 -13.41 -37.40
C ARG A 127 -41.30 -12.16 -37.65
N ARG A 128 -42.34 -11.93 -36.84
CA ARG A 128 -43.26 -10.80 -37.01
C ARG A 128 -42.92 -9.69 -36.02
N ILE A 129 -42.82 -8.46 -36.51
CA ILE A 129 -42.81 -7.27 -35.66
C ILE A 129 -44.27 -7.06 -35.20
N GLY A 130 -44.64 -7.71 -34.09
CA GLY A 130 -45.90 -7.47 -33.38
C GLY A 130 -45.76 -6.34 -32.35
N SER A 131 -46.82 -6.05 -31.59
CA SER A 131 -46.77 -5.10 -30.47
C SER A 131 -45.92 -5.60 -29.28
N VAL A 132 -45.64 -6.91 -29.22
CA VAL A 132 -44.82 -7.54 -28.19
C VAL A 132 -43.47 -7.92 -28.78
N VAL A 133 -42.39 -7.39 -28.20
CA VAL A 133 -41.02 -7.58 -28.70
C VAL A 133 -40.45 -8.89 -28.17
N HIS A 134 -40.16 -9.84 -29.07
CA HIS A 134 -39.45 -11.07 -28.76
C HIS A 134 -37.94 -10.85 -28.88
N GLU A 135 -37.26 -10.75 -27.74
CA GLU A 135 -35.83 -10.49 -27.67
C GLU A 135 -35.00 -11.78 -27.79
N LYS A 136 -34.03 -11.80 -28.72
CA LYS A 136 -33.06 -12.90 -28.88
C LYS A 136 -31.89 -12.69 -27.92
N THR A 137 -31.90 -13.34 -26.76
CA THR A 137 -30.84 -13.22 -25.75
C THR A 137 -30.05 -14.52 -25.67
N ASP A 138 -28.71 -14.45 -25.58
CA ASP A 138 -27.89 -15.63 -25.27
C ASP A 138 -28.31 -16.26 -23.94
N ILE A 139 -28.42 -17.59 -23.88
CA ILE A 139 -28.87 -18.29 -22.68
C ILE A 139 -28.00 -17.98 -21.46
N ARG A 140 -26.66 -17.88 -21.61
CA ARG A 140 -25.75 -17.58 -20.49
C ARG A 140 -26.03 -16.19 -19.92
N ILE A 141 -26.25 -15.21 -20.79
CA ILE A 141 -26.59 -13.83 -20.41
C ILE A 141 -27.95 -13.79 -19.69
N ALA A 142 -28.94 -14.52 -20.22
CA ALA A 142 -30.27 -14.60 -19.62
C ALA A 142 -30.22 -15.25 -18.22
N GLU A 143 -29.43 -16.30 -18.05
CA GLU A 143 -29.23 -16.99 -16.76
C GLU A 143 -28.61 -16.06 -15.72
N ILE A 144 -27.48 -15.41 -16.04
CA ILE A 144 -26.80 -14.45 -15.15
C ILE A 144 -27.76 -13.34 -14.70
N ILE A 145 -28.48 -12.72 -15.64
CA ILE A 145 -29.37 -11.60 -15.35
C ILE A 145 -30.58 -12.04 -14.54
N ASN A 146 -31.21 -13.18 -14.90
CA ASN A 146 -32.36 -13.68 -14.17
C ASN A 146 -31.98 -14.13 -12.75
N ALA A 147 -30.84 -14.79 -12.58
CA ALA A 147 -30.31 -15.22 -11.28
C ALA A 147 -29.94 -14.02 -10.39
N SER A 148 -29.45 -12.93 -10.98
CA SER A 148 -29.06 -11.72 -10.23
C SER A 148 -30.23 -10.82 -9.83
N LEU A 149 -31.24 -10.64 -10.69
CA LEU A 149 -32.34 -9.71 -10.42
C LEU A 149 -33.38 -10.25 -9.42
N LYS A 150 -33.64 -11.57 -9.42
CA LYS A 150 -34.59 -12.23 -8.51
C LYS A 150 -34.13 -13.67 -8.24
N PRO A 151 -33.14 -13.89 -7.37
CA PRO A 151 -32.70 -15.23 -7.00
C PRO A 151 -33.84 -15.98 -6.29
N ASP A 152 -34.12 -17.21 -6.73
CA ASP A 152 -35.01 -18.15 -6.03
C ASP A 152 -34.14 -19.18 -5.31
N ARG A 153 -33.88 -18.93 -4.02
CA ARG A 153 -32.96 -19.73 -3.20
C ARG A 153 -33.64 -20.18 -1.92
N THR A 154 -33.23 -21.34 -1.42
CA THR A 154 -33.61 -21.82 -0.09
C THR A 154 -32.79 -21.11 0.98
N ASP A 155 -33.32 -20.97 2.19
CA ASP A 155 -32.64 -20.29 3.31
C ASP A 155 -31.25 -20.91 3.59
N SER A 156 -31.11 -22.24 3.48
CA SER A 156 -29.83 -22.95 3.64
C SER A 156 -28.82 -22.66 2.52
N GLU A 157 -29.29 -22.41 1.30
CA GLU A 157 -28.43 -22.04 0.18
C GLU A 157 -27.98 -20.58 0.28
N GLU A 158 -28.87 -19.69 0.72
CA GLU A 158 -28.55 -18.29 1.01
C GLU A 158 -27.50 -18.18 2.13
N GLU A 159 -27.64 -18.95 3.21
CA GLU A 159 -26.66 -19.01 4.30
C GLU A 159 -25.28 -19.52 3.84
N ARG A 160 -25.23 -20.59 3.04
CA ARG A 160 -23.96 -21.10 2.48
C ARG A 160 -23.25 -20.05 1.63
N LEU A 161 -23.99 -19.35 0.77
CA LEU A 161 -23.42 -18.30 -0.08
C LEU A 161 -22.89 -17.13 0.76
N HIS A 162 -23.58 -16.74 1.84
CA HIS A 162 -23.09 -15.72 2.75
C HIS A 162 -21.82 -16.15 3.49
N GLN A 163 -21.68 -17.42 3.87
CA GLN A 163 -20.44 -17.95 4.44
C GLN A 163 -19.27 -17.92 3.43
N GLU A 164 -19.55 -18.14 2.15
CA GLU A 164 -18.54 -18.05 1.08
C GLU A 164 -18.13 -16.59 0.83
N ASP A 165 -19.06 -15.64 0.96
CA ASP A 165 -18.85 -14.21 0.76
C ASP A 165 -18.18 -13.52 1.96
N GLU A 166 -18.07 -14.17 3.12
CA GLU A 166 -17.45 -13.58 4.33
C GLU A 166 -16.00 -13.11 4.08
N VAL A 167 -15.26 -13.78 3.19
CA VAL A 167 -13.88 -13.42 2.85
C VAL A 167 -13.78 -12.07 2.11
N THR A 168 -14.89 -11.57 1.54
CA THR A 168 -14.90 -10.28 0.85
C THR A 168 -15.15 -9.12 1.82
N ALA A 169 -15.45 -9.39 3.10
CA ALA A 169 -15.58 -8.36 4.12
C ALA A 169 -14.28 -7.55 4.24
N TRP A 170 -14.36 -6.23 4.12
CA TRP A 170 -13.21 -5.34 4.14
C TRP A 170 -13.06 -4.64 5.47
N PHE A 171 -14.06 -3.88 5.91
CA PHE A 171 -14.06 -3.31 7.25
C PHE A 171 -15.47 -3.15 7.80
N GLY A 172 -15.57 -3.16 9.12
CA GLY A 172 -16.84 -3.20 9.83
C GLY A 172 -16.75 -2.81 11.29
N VAL A 173 -17.88 -2.78 11.99
CA VAL A 173 -17.92 -2.56 13.44
C VAL A 173 -18.63 -3.72 14.11
N ILE A 174 -17.91 -4.38 15.01
CA ILE A 174 -18.44 -5.52 15.78
C ILE A 174 -18.61 -5.14 17.25
N ARG A 175 -19.65 -5.70 17.87
CA ARG A 175 -19.89 -5.58 19.31
C ARG A 175 -19.30 -6.80 20.01
N GLN A 176 -18.33 -6.59 20.89
CA GLN A 176 -17.72 -7.67 21.67
C GLN A 176 -18.62 -8.09 22.84
N LEU A 177 -18.32 -9.25 23.45
CA LEU A 177 -19.04 -9.82 24.60
C LEU A 177 -19.22 -8.87 25.78
N GLU A 178 -18.28 -7.94 25.97
CA GLU A 178 -18.30 -6.94 27.05
C GLU A 178 -19.12 -5.68 26.69
N GLY A 179 -19.80 -5.68 25.53
CA GLY A 179 -20.63 -4.58 25.05
C GLY A 179 -19.86 -3.45 24.37
N ARG A 180 -18.51 -3.51 24.34
CA ARG A 180 -17.66 -2.53 23.65
C ARG A 180 -17.70 -2.71 22.13
N LEU A 181 -17.68 -1.60 21.41
CA LEU A 181 -17.57 -1.59 19.96
C LEU A 181 -16.10 -1.58 19.52
N VAL A 182 -15.81 -2.41 18.52
CA VAL A 182 -14.49 -2.55 17.92
C VAL A 182 -14.62 -2.39 16.42
N PHE A 183 -13.82 -1.48 15.87
CA PHE A 183 -13.65 -1.35 14.43
C PHE A 183 -12.70 -2.46 13.96
N MET A 184 -13.13 -3.19 12.93
CA MET A 184 -12.40 -4.30 12.33
C MET A 184 -12.00 -3.94 10.92
N ASP A 185 -10.71 -4.05 10.62
CA ASP A 185 -10.23 -4.30 9.27
C ASP A 185 -10.13 -5.82 9.11
N PHE A 186 -10.83 -6.38 8.13
CA PHE A 186 -10.85 -7.82 7.85
C PHE A 186 -9.79 -8.21 6.80
N GLY A 187 -9.01 -7.27 6.26
CA GLY A 187 -7.85 -7.57 5.41
C GLY A 187 -8.17 -7.80 3.92
N ALA A 188 -9.44 -7.75 3.49
CA ALA A 188 -9.81 -8.00 2.08
C ALA A 188 -9.10 -7.09 1.07
N TYR A 189 -8.73 -5.85 1.45
CA TYR A 189 -7.94 -4.98 0.57
C TYR A 189 -6.57 -5.58 0.21
N GLY A 190 -5.88 -6.17 1.19
CA GLY A 190 -4.60 -6.82 0.93
C GLY A 190 -4.78 -8.11 0.11
N GLU A 191 -5.79 -8.91 0.44
CA GLU A 191 -6.11 -10.16 -0.28
C GLU A 191 -6.47 -9.90 -1.76
N ALA A 192 -7.29 -8.88 -2.03
CA ALA A 192 -7.63 -8.44 -3.39
C ALA A 192 -6.37 -8.10 -4.20
N LEU A 193 -5.45 -7.33 -3.62
CA LEU A 193 -4.19 -6.95 -4.26
C LEU A 193 -3.23 -8.14 -4.44
N ASN A 194 -3.21 -9.10 -3.51
CA ASN A 194 -2.43 -10.33 -3.66
C ASN A 194 -2.89 -11.11 -4.88
N THR A 195 -4.19 -11.30 -4.99
CA THR A 195 -4.83 -12.01 -6.11
C THR A 195 -4.45 -11.36 -7.44
N ILE A 196 -4.57 -10.03 -7.53
CA ILE A 196 -4.17 -9.23 -8.70
C ILE A 196 -2.69 -9.45 -9.07
N LYS A 197 -1.79 -9.40 -8.08
CA LYS A 197 -0.35 -9.56 -8.30
C LYS A 197 0.03 -10.97 -8.73
N GLU A 198 -0.59 -11.98 -8.12
CA GLU A 198 -0.35 -13.39 -8.46
C GLU A 198 -0.80 -13.70 -9.87
N ALA A 199 -1.99 -13.22 -10.26
CA ALA A 199 -2.48 -13.33 -11.63
C ALA A 199 -1.55 -12.64 -12.64
N SER A 200 -0.91 -11.55 -12.25
CA SER A 200 0.03 -10.79 -13.08
C SER A 200 1.46 -11.37 -13.09
N GLY A 201 1.68 -12.57 -12.52
CA GLY A 201 3.00 -13.18 -12.39
C GLY A 201 4.00 -12.35 -11.58
N ARG A 202 3.49 -11.45 -10.71
CA ARG A 202 4.26 -10.48 -9.91
C ARG A 202 5.17 -9.54 -10.73
N GLN A 203 4.87 -9.32 -12.02
CA GLN A 203 5.63 -8.39 -12.87
C GLN A 203 5.20 -6.92 -12.71
N LEU A 204 3.98 -6.68 -12.22
CA LEU A 204 3.47 -5.33 -11.99
C LEU A 204 4.02 -4.76 -10.66
N HIS A 205 5.04 -3.92 -10.75
CA HIS A 205 5.63 -3.26 -9.58
C HIS A 205 4.83 -2.04 -9.10
N ASN A 206 4.18 -1.32 -10.01
CA ASN A 206 3.41 -0.10 -9.70
C ASN A 206 1.93 -0.31 -10.04
N ILE A 207 1.13 -0.61 -9.00
CA ILE A 207 -0.32 -0.81 -9.12
C ILE A 207 -1.02 0.41 -8.49
N TYR A 208 -1.96 1.02 -9.20
CA TYR A 208 -2.73 2.17 -8.73
C TYR A 208 -4.23 1.84 -8.79
N PRO A 209 -4.80 1.28 -7.70
CA PRO A 209 -6.18 0.81 -7.72
C PRO A 209 -7.17 1.98 -7.77
N GLY A 210 -8.24 1.84 -8.56
CA GLY A 210 -9.39 2.72 -8.55
C GLY A 210 -10.47 2.19 -7.60
N LEU A 211 -10.88 2.97 -6.61
CA LEU A 211 -11.86 2.54 -5.62
C LEU A 211 -13.26 3.08 -5.97
N VAL A 212 -14.23 2.17 -6.12
CA VAL A 212 -15.60 2.48 -6.53
C VAL A 212 -16.57 2.00 -5.47
N SER A 213 -17.22 2.92 -4.75
CA SER A 213 -18.14 2.56 -3.66
C SER A 213 -19.59 2.59 -4.10
N PHE A 214 -20.34 1.51 -3.83
CA PHE A 214 -21.77 1.40 -4.07
C PHE A 214 -22.55 1.69 -2.78
N VAL A 215 -23.52 2.60 -2.86
CA VAL A 215 -24.36 3.05 -1.74
C VAL A 215 -25.82 3.18 -2.19
N GLY A 216 -26.79 3.09 -1.28
CA GLY A 216 -28.22 3.07 -1.60
C GLY A 216 -28.84 1.66 -1.58
N ALA A 217 -29.78 1.36 -2.47
CA ALA A 217 -30.57 0.12 -2.48
C ALA A 217 -30.39 -0.66 -3.79
N GLY A 218 -30.35 -2.00 -3.75
CA GLY A 218 -30.05 -2.83 -4.93
C GLY A 218 -28.56 -2.84 -5.37
N LYS A 219 -27.65 -2.43 -4.48
CA LYS A 219 -26.20 -2.29 -4.69
C LYS A 219 -25.53 -3.60 -5.11
N SER A 220 -25.69 -4.64 -4.29
CA SER A 220 -25.09 -5.96 -4.46
C SER A 220 -25.50 -6.61 -5.79
N THR A 221 -26.73 -6.35 -6.26
CA THR A 221 -27.21 -6.78 -7.58
C THR A 221 -26.42 -6.17 -8.72
N LEU A 222 -26.15 -4.86 -8.67
CA LEU A 222 -25.39 -4.18 -9.73
C LEU A 222 -23.92 -4.59 -9.71
N VAL A 223 -23.31 -4.72 -8.53
CA VAL A 223 -21.92 -5.19 -8.41
C VAL A 223 -21.81 -6.63 -8.94
N LYS A 224 -22.75 -7.52 -8.59
CA LYS A 224 -22.81 -8.88 -9.14
C LYS A 224 -22.91 -8.89 -10.66
N LEU A 225 -23.80 -8.09 -11.25
CA LEU A 225 -23.95 -7.97 -12.70
C LEU A 225 -22.70 -7.42 -13.38
N LEU A 226 -22.01 -6.44 -12.77
CA LEU A 226 -20.76 -5.89 -13.30
C LEU A 226 -19.67 -6.97 -13.38
N ILE A 227 -19.56 -7.81 -12.35
CA ILE A 227 -18.58 -8.90 -12.27
C ILE A 227 -18.96 -10.04 -13.22
N GLU A 228 -20.17 -10.59 -13.12
CA GLU A 228 -20.56 -11.79 -13.86
C GLU A 228 -20.73 -11.55 -15.37
N LEU A 229 -21.25 -10.39 -15.81
CA LEU A 229 -21.44 -10.11 -17.24
C LEU A 229 -20.14 -9.77 -17.98
N HIS A 230 -19.10 -9.36 -17.25
CA HIS A 230 -17.79 -9.03 -17.81
C HIS A 230 -16.72 -10.09 -17.48
N ASN A 231 -17.08 -11.16 -16.76
CA ASN A 231 -16.17 -12.28 -16.55
C ASN A 231 -16.06 -13.12 -17.83
N ASN A 232 -15.04 -12.82 -18.64
CA ASN A 232 -14.71 -13.59 -19.85
C ASN A 232 -13.68 -14.70 -19.60
N HIS A 233 -13.28 -14.93 -18.34
CA HIS A 233 -12.26 -15.90 -17.97
C HIS A 233 -12.94 -17.21 -17.54
N GLU A 234 -13.06 -18.18 -18.45
CA GLU A 234 -13.68 -19.49 -18.17
C GLU A 234 -12.91 -20.31 -17.10
N GLU A 235 -11.68 -19.92 -16.76
CA GLU A 235 -10.81 -20.62 -15.79
C GLU A 235 -10.67 -19.92 -14.42
N LEU A 236 -11.17 -18.68 -14.26
CA LEU A 236 -11.03 -17.89 -13.02
C LEU A 236 -12.39 -17.55 -12.42
N ASP A 237 -12.64 -18.06 -11.21
CA ASP A 237 -13.82 -17.73 -10.42
C ASP A 237 -13.58 -16.43 -9.64
N PHE A 238 -14.20 -15.34 -10.10
CA PHE A 238 -14.23 -14.07 -9.38
C PHE A 238 -15.39 -14.07 -8.38
N LEU A 239 -15.11 -13.70 -7.13
CA LEU A 239 -16.13 -13.56 -6.09
C LEU A 239 -17.10 -12.43 -6.45
N SER A 240 -18.39 -12.63 -6.20
CA SER A 240 -19.43 -11.64 -6.41
C SER A 240 -20.41 -11.61 -5.25
N PRO A 241 -21.05 -10.46 -4.97
CA PRO A 241 -21.94 -10.32 -3.83
C PRO A 241 -23.12 -11.30 -3.86
N VAL A 242 -23.58 -11.69 -2.67
CA VAL A 242 -24.83 -12.43 -2.50
C VAL A 242 -26.01 -11.47 -2.55
N VAL A 243 -26.85 -11.60 -3.58
CA VAL A 243 -28.11 -10.85 -3.69
C VAL A 243 -29.19 -11.52 -2.84
N GLY A 244 -29.91 -10.72 -2.04
CA GLY A 244 -30.92 -11.20 -1.11
C GLY A 244 -32.17 -11.74 -1.79
N SER A 245 -32.78 -12.76 -1.20
CA SER A 245 -34.03 -13.35 -1.67
C SER A 245 -35.24 -12.42 -1.47
N LEU A 246 -36.25 -12.50 -2.36
CA LEU A 246 -37.52 -11.76 -2.24
C LEU A 246 -38.27 -12.07 -0.94
N ARG A 247 -37.96 -13.20 -0.29
CA ARG A 247 -38.53 -13.59 1.01
C ARG A 247 -38.09 -12.68 2.16
N ASN A 248 -36.94 -12.01 2.02
CA ASN A 248 -36.31 -11.18 3.05
C ASN A 248 -36.26 -9.68 2.68
N GLY A 249 -37.11 -9.22 1.75
CA GLY A 249 -37.03 -7.90 1.11
C GLY A 249 -37.15 -6.65 2.00
N HIS A 250 -37.30 -6.79 3.31
CA HIS A 250 -37.31 -5.68 4.29
C HIS A 250 -36.05 -5.61 5.16
N CYS A 251 -35.08 -6.52 4.97
CA CYS A 251 -33.86 -6.63 5.76
C CYS A 251 -32.61 -6.34 4.91
N ALA A 252 -31.57 -5.72 5.48
CA ALA A 252 -30.30 -5.52 4.77
C ALA A 252 -29.65 -6.87 4.43
N THR A 253 -29.19 -7.05 3.19
CA THR A 253 -28.59 -8.30 2.73
C THR A 253 -27.11 -8.40 3.14
N SER A 254 -26.31 -7.38 2.82
CA SER A 254 -24.88 -7.31 3.18
C SER A 254 -24.69 -6.67 4.56
N GLU A 255 -23.78 -7.22 5.35
CA GLU A 255 -23.31 -6.65 6.61
C GLU A 255 -22.02 -5.86 6.36
N ASP A 256 -21.75 -4.78 7.10
CA ASP A 256 -20.48 -4.06 7.02
C ASP A 256 -20.14 -3.54 5.59
N VAL A 257 -18.86 -3.46 5.22
CA VAL A 257 -18.40 -3.07 3.88
C VAL A 257 -17.59 -4.21 3.27
N HIS A 258 -18.00 -4.69 2.10
CA HIS A 258 -17.32 -5.73 1.33
C HIS A 258 -16.53 -5.15 0.16
N LEU A 259 -15.50 -5.85 -0.31
CA LEU A 259 -14.62 -5.41 -1.41
C LEU A 259 -14.41 -6.53 -2.44
N TYR A 260 -14.64 -6.20 -3.71
CA TYR A 260 -14.57 -7.13 -4.84
C TYR A 260 -13.61 -6.61 -5.92
N VAL A 261 -13.00 -7.54 -6.67
CA VAL A 261 -12.06 -7.24 -7.75
C VAL A 261 -12.78 -7.27 -9.10
N ASP A 262 -12.54 -6.25 -9.93
CA ASP A 262 -13.06 -6.21 -11.30
C ASP A 262 -12.33 -7.20 -12.24
N PRO A 263 -13.05 -8.14 -12.90
CA PRO A 263 -12.45 -9.15 -13.79
C PRO A 263 -11.75 -8.59 -15.03
N HIS A 264 -12.10 -7.39 -15.48
CA HIS A 264 -11.55 -6.84 -16.73
C HIS A 264 -10.24 -6.08 -16.49
N THR A 265 -10.08 -5.44 -15.34
CA THR A 265 -8.91 -4.61 -15.00
C THR A 265 -7.95 -5.27 -14.00
N PHE A 266 -8.28 -6.43 -13.43
CA PHE A 266 -7.44 -7.11 -12.42
C PHE A 266 -5.99 -7.34 -12.86
N GLY A 267 -5.74 -7.66 -14.13
CA GLY A 267 -4.38 -7.89 -14.66
C GLY A 267 -3.65 -6.62 -15.13
N SER A 268 -4.22 -5.44 -14.87
CA SER A 268 -3.66 -4.16 -15.31
C SER A 268 -2.93 -3.44 -14.18
N GLY A 269 -2.10 -2.43 -14.52
CA GLY A 269 -1.54 -1.51 -13.52
C GLY A 269 -2.57 -0.60 -12.84
N PHE A 270 -3.84 -0.66 -13.26
CA PHE A 270 -4.93 0.20 -12.78
C PHE A 270 -6.21 -0.61 -12.46
N PRO A 271 -6.16 -1.57 -11.54
CA PRO A 271 -7.30 -2.42 -11.24
C PRO A 271 -8.43 -1.62 -10.57
N ILE A 272 -9.68 -1.93 -10.90
CA ILE A 272 -10.86 -1.37 -10.27
C ILE A 272 -11.28 -2.31 -9.12
N LEU A 273 -11.58 -1.72 -7.97
CA LEU A 273 -12.09 -2.41 -6.78
C LEU A 273 -13.48 -1.87 -6.45
N TYR A 274 -14.45 -2.76 -6.30
CA TYR A 274 -15.83 -2.43 -5.96
C TYR A 274 -16.07 -2.60 -4.46
N ALA A 275 -16.37 -1.52 -3.75
CA ALA A 275 -16.79 -1.56 -2.36
C ALA A 275 -18.32 -1.60 -2.27
N ASP A 276 -18.90 -2.70 -1.78
CA ASP A 276 -20.34 -2.81 -1.51
C ASP A 276 -20.59 -2.45 -0.04
N CYS A 277 -21.19 -1.28 0.18
CA CYS A 277 -21.50 -0.80 1.52
C CYS A 277 -22.84 -1.36 2.01
N GLU A 278 -23.00 -1.58 3.30
CA GLU A 278 -24.28 -1.86 3.92
C GLU A 278 -25.38 -0.85 3.51
N GLY A 279 -26.64 -1.32 3.42
CA GLY A 279 -27.79 -0.50 3.05
C GLY A 279 -28.18 0.53 4.12
N LEU A 280 -28.33 1.80 3.71
CA LEU A 280 -28.65 2.94 4.58
C LEU A 280 -30.05 2.88 5.24
N ASP A 281 -30.95 2.03 4.75
CA ASP A 281 -32.36 1.91 5.19
C ASP A 281 -32.65 0.65 6.03
N GLY A 282 -31.62 -0.12 6.40
CA GLY A 282 -31.80 -1.40 7.10
C GLY A 282 -32.27 -1.29 8.55
N GLY A 283 -32.13 -0.11 9.18
CA GLY A 283 -32.44 0.09 10.61
C GLY A 283 -31.58 -0.81 11.53
N GLU A 284 -32.09 -1.08 12.74
CA GLU A 284 -31.42 -1.96 13.72
C GLU A 284 -31.75 -3.46 13.51
N ILE A 285 -32.45 -3.81 12.41
CA ILE A 285 -32.73 -5.22 12.09
C ILE A 285 -31.43 -5.84 11.58
N ASP A 286 -30.92 -6.86 12.30
CA ASP A 286 -29.73 -7.60 11.89
C ASP A 286 -29.84 -8.07 10.44
N PRO A 287 -28.78 -7.91 9.61
CA PRO A 287 -28.84 -8.28 8.22
C PRO A 287 -28.99 -9.80 8.07
N VAL A 288 -29.45 -10.25 6.90
CA VAL A 288 -29.56 -11.68 6.60
C VAL A 288 -28.20 -12.38 6.75
N ALA A 289 -27.12 -11.73 6.32
CA ALA A 289 -25.74 -12.20 6.53
C ALA A 289 -25.32 -12.29 8.03
N GLY A 290 -25.96 -11.54 8.92
CA GLY A 290 -25.59 -11.41 10.34
C GLY A 290 -26.31 -12.35 11.30
N ALA A 291 -27.34 -13.09 10.84
CA ALA A 291 -28.12 -14.02 11.67
C ALA A 291 -27.27 -15.14 12.34
N GLY A 292 -26.07 -15.40 11.83
CA GLY A 292 -25.08 -16.32 12.41
C GLY A 292 -24.26 -15.75 13.58
N ARG A 293 -24.41 -14.48 13.99
CA ARG A 293 -23.57 -13.87 15.05
C ARG A 293 -23.73 -14.48 16.45
N SER A 294 -24.84 -15.18 16.74
CA SER A 294 -25.03 -15.82 18.06
C SER A 294 -23.94 -16.86 18.38
N THR A 295 -23.29 -17.41 17.36
CA THR A 295 -22.15 -18.35 17.50
C THR A 295 -20.77 -17.67 17.45
N ARG A 296 -20.62 -16.43 16.96
CA ARG A 296 -19.33 -15.69 17.00
C ARG A 296 -18.90 -15.28 18.41
N THR A 297 -19.83 -15.20 19.36
CA THR A 297 -19.57 -14.87 20.77
C THR A 297 -19.31 -16.09 21.65
N THR A 298 -19.62 -17.30 21.18
CA THR A 298 -19.21 -18.54 21.86
C THR A 298 -17.98 -19.08 21.16
N ARG A 299 -16.81 -18.84 21.77
CA ARG A 299 -15.56 -19.53 21.44
C ARG A 299 -15.76 -21.04 21.54
N ILE A 300 -16.16 -21.71 20.46
CA ILE A 300 -16.17 -23.18 20.40
C ILE A 300 -14.73 -23.62 20.14
N PRO A 301 -14.07 -24.32 21.07
CA PRO A 301 -12.70 -24.76 20.88
C PRO A 301 -12.66 -25.92 19.87
N GLY A 302 -12.30 -25.66 18.61
CA GLY A 302 -12.02 -26.76 17.67
C GLY A 302 -12.16 -26.51 16.17
N GLU A 303 -12.82 -25.44 15.72
CA GLU A 303 -13.01 -25.20 14.27
C GLU A 303 -11.84 -24.44 13.62
N PRO A 304 -11.41 -24.82 12.40
CA PRO A 304 -10.35 -24.15 11.66
C PRO A 304 -10.85 -22.82 11.11
N GLN A 305 -10.57 -21.73 11.82
CA GLN A 305 -10.78 -20.35 11.33
C GLN A 305 -9.84 -20.08 10.14
N ARG A 306 -10.24 -19.32 9.12
CA ARG A 306 -9.29 -18.68 8.18
C ARG A 306 -8.68 -17.48 8.90
N ALA A 307 -7.36 -17.33 8.95
CA ALA A 307 -6.76 -16.13 9.55
C ALA A 307 -6.69 -15.06 8.50
N HIS A 308 -7.66 -14.18 8.57
CA HIS A 308 -7.55 -12.89 7.97
C HIS A 308 -6.46 -12.09 8.69
N HIS A 309 -5.62 -11.39 7.93
CA HIS A 309 -4.64 -10.42 8.43
C HIS A 309 -5.34 -9.14 8.91
N GLY A 310 -6.38 -9.29 9.73
CA GLY A 310 -7.21 -8.21 10.21
C GLY A 310 -6.58 -7.44 11.37
N SER A 311 -7.02 -6.20 11.55
CA SER A 311 -6.62 -5.36 12.69
C SER A 311 -7.84 -4.83 13.42
N GLU A 312 -7.76 -4.84 14.75
CA GLU A 312 -8.84 -4.41 15.64
C GLU A 312 -8.50 -3.06 16.27
N ARG A 313 -9.48 -2.16 16.36
CA ARG A 313 -9.33 -0.85 17.02
C ARG A 313 -10.50 -0.59 17.95
N PRO A 314 -10.26 -0.18 19.21
CA PRO A 314 -11.35 0.22 20.08
C PRO A 314 -12.02 1.47 19.53
N VAL A 315 -13.35 1.47 19.45
CA VAL A 315 -14.12 2.67 19.13
C VAL A 315 -14.31 3.46 20.42
N THR A 316 -13.68 4.64 20.52
CA THR A 316 -13.59 5.38 21.80
C THR A 316 -14.63 6.48 21.98
N TRP A 317 -15.42 6.78 20.96
CA TRP A 317 -16.43 7.84 20.98
C TRP A 317 -17.87 7.33 21.10
N ALA A 318 -18.08 6.01 21.01
CA ALA A 318 -19.42 5.40 21.03
C ALA A 318 -19.92 5.18 22.46
N ASP A 319 -20.05 6.29 23.20
CA ASP A 319 -20.27 6.29 24.65
C ASP A 319 -21.76 6.18 25.05
N ASP A 320 -22.67 6.30 24.09
CA ASP A 320 -24.11 6.21 24.31
C ASP A 320 -24.82 5.23 23.35
N SER A 321 -26.10 4.97 23.62
CA SER A 321 -26.89 3.99 22.87
C SER A 321 -27.13 4.35 21.41
N TRP A 322 -27.09 5.63 21.04
CA TRP A 322 -27.31 6.07 19.66
C TRP A 322 -26.01 6.05 18.88
N LEU A 323 -24.91 6.56 19.45
CA LEU A 323 -23.59 6.53 18.84
C LEU A 323 -23.08 5.10 18.65
N SER A 324 -23.51 4.17 19.51
CA SER A 324 -23.21 2.74 19.40
C SER A 324 -24.22 1.92 18.57
N SER A 325 -25.18 2.60 17.92
CA SER A 325 -26.18 1.96 17.05
C SER A 325 -25.58 1.64 15.68
N ARG A 326 -26.07 0.58 15.04
CA ARG A 326 -25.63 0.19 13.70
C ARG A 326 -26.00 1.27 12.68
N GLN A 327 -27.21 1.83 12.80
CA GLN A 327 -27.65 2.91 11.94
C GLN A 327 -26.69 4.11 11.99
N TYR A 328 -26.17 4.46 13.17
CA TYR A 328 -25.20 5.54 13.29
C TYR A 328 -23.89 5.20 12.57
N ILE A 329 -23.34 3.99 12.76
CA ILE A 329 -22.12 3.56 12.05
C ILE A 329 -22.26 3.69 10.53
N VAL A 330 -23.34 3.16 9.97
CA VAL A 330 -23.56 3.13 8.52
C VAL A 330 -23.82 4.53 7.94
N THR A 331 -24.46 5.40 8.71
CA THR A 331 -24.77 6.78 8.27
C THR A 331 -23.70 7.80 8.60
N ASN A 332 -22.74 7.49 9.48
CA ASN A 332 -21.72 8.42 9.93
C ASN A 332 -20.29 7.93 9.70
N LEU A 333 -19.93 6.73 10.15
CA LEU A 333 -18.56 6.25 10.06
C LEU A 333 -18.20 5.82 8.63
N TYR A 334 -18.96 4.92 8.02
CA TYR A 334 -18.66 4.42 6.68
C TYR A 334 -18.60 5.53 5.61
N PRO A 335 -19.51 6.53 5.59
CA PRO A 335 -19.43 7.62 4.62
C PRO A 335 -18.15 8.43 4.74
N ARG A 336 -17.68 8.71 5.97
CA ARG A 336 -16.43 9.47 6.21
C ARG A 336 -15.21 8.75 5.62
N ILE A 337 -15.19 7.43 5.62
CA ILE A 337 -14.12 6.62 5.02
C ILE A 337 -14.31 6.52 3.50
N LEU A 338 -15.46 6.00 3.05
CA LEU A 338 -15.70 5.69 1.63
C LEU A 338 -15.68 6.95 0.77
N TYR A 339 -16.30 8.06 1.19
CA TYR A 339 -16.26 9.33 0.46
C TYR A 339 -14.84 9.90 0.34
N THR A 340 -14.01 9.69 1.36
CA THR A 340 -12.65 10.23 1.44
C THR A 340 -11.69 9.54 0.48
N PHE A 341 -11.84 8.21 0.29
CA PHE A 341 -10.90 7.40 -0.50
C PHE A 341 -11.42 6.99 -1.88
N SER A 342 -12.73 7.02 -2.13
CA SER A 342 -13.29 6.59 -3.43
C SER A 342 -12.95 7.55 -4.56
N ASP A 343 -12.70 7.00 -5.73
CA ASP A 343 -12.64 7.73 -7.00
C ASP A 343 -14.05 7.98 -7.55
N VAL A 344 -14.95 7.01 -7.33
CA VAL A 344 -16.32 7.02 -7.81
C VAL A 344 -17.25 6.51 -6.71
N VAL A 345 -18.38 7.19 -6.55
CA VAL A 345 -19.49 6.74 -5.69
C VAL A 345 -20.69 6.47 -6.59
N VAL A 346 -21.13 5.22 -6.64
CA VAL A 346 -22.32 4.80 -7.36
C VAL A 346 -23.50 4.77 -6.41
N PHE A 347 -24.44 5.69 -6.59
CA PHE A 347 -25.64 5.81 -5.78
C PHE A 347 -26.81 5.10 -6.46
N VAL A 348 -27.26 4.00 -5.87
CA VAL A 348 -28.29 3.12 -6.44
C VAL A 348 -29.66 3.45 -5.85
N LEU A 349 -30.63 3.68 -6.73
CA LEU A 349 -31.98 4.15 -6.40
C LEU A 349 -33.03 3.22 -6.96
N HIS A 350 -34.09 2.92 -6.20
CA HIS A 350 -35.26 2.24 -6.74
C HIS A 350 -36.26 3.27 -7.30
N ASN A 351 -36.55 3.19 -8.61
CA ASN A 351 -37.58 3.96 -9.33
C ASN A 351 -37.37 5.50 -9.38
N GLY A 352 -37.58 6.10 -10.56
CA GLY A 352 -37.34 7.53 -10.81
C GLY A 352 -38.34 8.52 -10.17
N ARG A 353 -39.42 8.04 -9.52
CA ARG A 353 -40.46 8.91 -8.94
C ARG A 353 -40.07 9.59 -7.62
N ALA A 354 -38.95 9.19 -6.99
CA ALA A 354 -38.44 9.74 -5.73
C ALA A 354 -37.09 10.47 -5.91
N LEU A 355 -36.84 11.05 -7.09
CA LEU A 355 -35.54 11.62 -7.44
C LEU A 355 -35.08 12.76 -6.51
N GLU A 356 -35.97 13.65 -6.08
CA GLU A 356 -35.58 14.74 -5.17
C GLU A 356 -35.07 14.22 -3.82
N GLU A 357 -35.76 13.23 -3.26
CA GLU A 357 -35.36 12.55 -2.02
C GLU A 357 -34.03 11.82 -2.20
N ALA A 358 -33.84 11.16 -3.33
CA ALA A 358 -32.60 10.52 -3.68
C ALA A 358 -31.41 11.50 -3.75
N LEU A 359 -31.58 12.65 -4.41
CA LEU A 359 -30.57 13.70 -4.48
C LEU A 359 -30.28 14.29 -3.10
N GLU A 360 -31.31 14.46 -2.26
CA GLU A 360 -31.16 14.91 -0.87
C GLU A 360 -30.32 13.92 -0.06
N ARG A 361 -30.55 12.63 -0.21
CA ARG A 361 -29.77 11.57 0.46
C ARG A 361 -28.33 11.51 -0.05
N LEU A 362 -28.10 11.66 -1.35
CA LEU A 362 -26.77 11.73 -1.95
C LEU A 362 -25.97 12.93 -1.42
N ILE A 363 -26.63 14.09 -1.28
CA ILE A 363 -26.03 15.30 -0.70
C ILE A 363 -25.77 15.09 0.80
N GLY A 364 -26.74 14.55 1.55
CA GLY A 364 -26.59 14.27 2.98
C GLY A 364 -25.43 13.34 3.28
N TRP A 365 -25.28 12.27 2.50
CA TRP A 365 -24.17 11.33 2.63
C TRP A 365 -22.81 12.01 2.45
N ALA A 366 -22.65 12.84 1.41
CA ALA A 366 -21.43 13.62 1.22
C ALA A 366 -21.24 14.73 2.27
N ALA A 367 -22.31 15.40 2.68
CA ALA A 367 -22.25 16.51 3.65
C ALA A 367 -21.72 16.05 5.01
N ILE A 368 -22.03 14.83 5.42
CA ILE A 368 -21.52 14.20 6.65
C ILE A 368 -20.00 13.97 6.58
N ALA A 369 -19.45 13.70 5.38
CA ALA A 369 -18.05 13.36 5.18
C ALA A 369 -17.17 14.56 4.73
N LEU A 370 -17.73 15.54 4.02
CA LEU A 370 -16.98 16.57 3.30
C LEU A 370 -16.05 17.39 4.22
N GLU A 371 -16.53 17.81 5.38
CA GLU A 371 -15.74 18.60 6.34
C GLU A 371 -14.83 17.72 7.23
N LYS A 372 -14.91 16.40 7.12
CA LYS A 372 -14.18 15.42 7.95
C LYS A 372 -12.85 14.96 7.33
N SER A 373 -12.43 15.65 6.27
CA SER A 373 -11.07 15.55 5.73
C SER A 373 -10.63 16.87 5.12
N PHE A 374 -9.33 17.18 5.24
CA PHE A 374 -8.71 18.32 4.57
C PHE A 374 -7.44 17.88 3.86
N ASN A 375 -6.96 18.70 2.92
CA ASN A 375 -5.95 18.30 1.94
C ASN A 375 -6.31 17.04 1.12
N GLN A 376 -7.60 16.73 0.98
CA GLN A 376 -8.08 15.62 0.15
C GLN A 376 -7.69 15.87 -1.32
N PRO A 377 -6.99 14.95 -2.00
CA PRO A 377 -6.45 15.18 -3.35
C PRO A 377 -7.51 15.45 -4.42
N ALA A 378 -8.64 14.76 -4.36
CA ALA A 378 -9.75 14.89 -5.29
C ALA A 378 -11.06 14.51 -4.58
N LEU A 379 -12.19 15.10 -5.02
CA LEU A 379 -13.51 14.63 -4.62
C LEU A 379 -13.91 13.44 -5.51
N PRO A 380 -14.75 12.51 -5.02
CA PRO A 380 -15.26 11.45 -5.86
C PRO A 380 -16.16 11.98 -6.98
N HIS A 381 -16.23 11.25 -8.08
CA HIS A 381 -17.32 11.40 -9.05
C HIS A 381 -18.57 10.67 -8.54
N ALA A 382 -19.76 11.19 -8.83
CA ALA A 382 -21.02 10.53 -8.53
C ALA A 382 -21.64 9.91 -9.79
N ILE A 383 -22.08 8.66 -9.70
CA ILE A 383 -22.91 8.03 -10.72
C ILE A 383 -24.23 7.61 -10.06
N ILE A 384 -25.34 8.13 -10.55
CA ILE A 384 -26.68 7.80 -10.08
C ILE A 384 -27.20 6.64 -10.94
N ALA A 385 -27.35 5.46 -10.34
CA ALA A 385 -27.93 4.30 -10.99
C ALA A 385 -29.42 4.19 -10.63
N LEU A 386 -30.30 4.54 -11.58
CA LEU A 386 -31.75 4.40 -11.42
C LEU A 386 -32.14 2.96 -11.71
N ASN A 387 -32.31 2.16 -10.66
CA ASN A 387 -32.66 0.76 -10.73
C ASN A 387 -34.17 0.53 -10.93
N GLU A 388 -34.51 -0.58 -11.56
CA GLU A 388 -35.88 -1.04 -11.84
C GLU A 388 -36.73 -0.03 -12.65
N CYS A 389 -36.13 0.63 -13.63
CA CYS A 389 -36.84 1.52 -14.55
C CYS A 389 -37.86 0.77 -15.42
N SER A 390 -39.00 1.38 -15.72
CA SER A 390 -39.98 0.79 -16.64
C SER A 390 -39.33 0.54 -18.01
N VAL A 391 -39.56 -0.64 -18.58
CA VAL A 391 -39.11 -1.00 -19.93
C VAL A 391 -39.84 -0.22 -21.03
N GLU A 392 -40.90 0.51 -20.67
CA GLU A 392 -41.70 1.38 -21.55
C GLU A 392 -41.18 2.83 -21.62
N LEU A 393 -40.04 3.14 -20.97
CA LEU A 393 -39.41 4.46 -21.11
C LEU A 393 -39.01 4.73 -22.57
N PRO A 394 -39.04 6.01 -23.02
CA PRO A 394 -38.58 6.39 -24.35
C PRO A 394 -37.14 5.95 -24.59
N ASP A 395 -36.80 5.57 -25.83
CA ASP A 395 -35.48 4.98 -26.13
C ASP A 395 -34.31 5.93 -25.81
N GLU A 396 -34.54 7.25 -25.86
CA GLU A 396 -33.54 8.27 -25.52
C GLU A 396 -33.12 8.22 -24.04
N TRP A 397 -33.95 7.69 -23.14
CA TRP A 397 -33.64 7.58 -21.72
C TRP A 397 -32.61 6.50 -21.37
N TRP A 398 -32.31 5.62 -22.33
CA TRP A 398 -31.26 4.62 -22.21
C TRP A 398 -29.89 5.16 -22.62
N ASP A 399 -29.82 6.41 -23.12
CA ASP A 399 -28.58 7.15 -23.34
C ASP A 399 -28.16 7.89 -22.06
N VAL A 400 -26.89 7.77 -21.67
CA VAL A 400 -26.39 8.30 -20.39
C VAL A 400 -26.39 9.83 -20.41
N GLU A 401 -25.95 10.43 -21.51
CA GLU A 401 -25.85 11.87 -21.66
C GLU A 401 -27.23 12.52 -21.66
N TYR A 402 -28.18 11.95 -22.41
CA TYR A 402 -29.57 12.40 -22.40
C TYR A 402 -30.21 12.22 -21.03
N ALA A 403 -30.11 11.03 -20.41
CA ALA A 403 -30.65 10.78 -19.07
C ALA A 403 -30.07 11.76 -18.05
N THR A 404 -28.78 12.03 -18.08
CA THR A 404 -28.13 13.00 -17.19
C THR A 404 -28.68 14.41 -17.40
N GLN A 405 -28.76 14.88 -18.65
CA GLN A 405 -29.26 16.22 -18.96
C GLN A 405 -30.74 16.39 -18.64
N TRP A 406 -31.55 15.37 -18.93
CA TRP A 406 -32.98 15.39 -18.69
C TRP A 406 -33.27 15.37 -17.19
N LEU A 407 -32.62 14.46 -16.45
CA LEU A 407 -32.86 14.26 -15.03
C LEU A 407 -32.36 15.44 -14.19
N LEU A 408 -31.22 16.04 -14.57
CA LEU A 408 -30.70 17.26 -13.94
C LEU A 408 -31.31 18.54 -14.54
N GLY A 409 -32.04 18.45 -15.65
CA GLY A 409 -32.65 19.57 -16.36
C GLY A 409 -33.59 20.42 -15.50
N PRO A 410 -34.59 19.82 -14.81
CA PRO A 410 -35.44 20.53 -13.85
C PRO A 410 -34.65 21.25 -12.75
N PHE A 411 -33.48 20.70 -12.39
CA PHE A 411 -32.58 21.17 -11.34
C PHE A 411 -31.55 22.20 -11.80
N ARG A 412 -31.54 22.56 -13.10
CA ARG A 412 -30.71 23.60 -13.71
C ARG A 412 -31.33 24.98 -13.66
N ALA A 413 -32.65 25.06 -13.51
CA ALA A 413 -33.32 26.34 -13.32
C ALA A 413 -32.81 27.05 -12.06
N PRO A 414 -32.80 28.39 -12.01
CA PRO A 414 -32.43 29.13 -10.82
C PRO A 414 -33.22 28.62 -9.61
N VAL A 415 -32.55 28.25 -8.52
CA VAL A 415 -33.21 27.83 -7.28
C VAL A 415 -34.15 28.96 -6.83
N ARG A 416 -35.46 28.75 -6.99
CA ARG A 416 -36.50 29.59 -6.37
C ARG A 416 -36.75 29.08 -4.95
N GLN A 417 -37.56 29.80 -4.17
CA GLN A 417 -37.98 29.37 -2.82
C GLN A 417 -38.72 28.00 -2.79
N ASP A 418 -38.90 27.36 -3.94
CA ASP A 418 -39.81 26.25 -4.20
C ASP A 418 -39.19 24.85 -3.98
N HIS A 419 -37.90 24.74 -3.63
CA HIS A 419 -37.25 23.46 -3.27
C HIS A 419 -36.93 23.35 -1.76
N PRO A 420 -37.92 23.06 -0.90
CA PRO A 420 -37.74 23.08 0.56
C PRO A 420 -36.68 22.10 1.07
N ARG A 421 -36.52 20.93 0.43
CA ARG A 421 -35.56 19.87 0.83
C ARG A 421 -34.09 20.29 0.74
N PHE A 422 -33.74 21.21 -0.16
CA PHE A 422 -32.35 21.64 -0.37
C PHE A 422 -32.01 22.96 0.31
N GLN A 423 -32.98 23.65 0.91
CA GLN A 423 -32.82 25.00 1.49
C GLN A 423 -31.68 25.05 2.51
N ASP A 424 -31.56 24.04 3.39
CA ASP A 424 -30.52 24.02 4.42
C ASP A 424 -29.12 23.89 3.83
N TYR A 425 -28.92 23.04 2.83
CA TYR A 425 -27.64 22.89 2.13
C TYR A 425 -27.28 24.12 1.30
N ILE A 426 -28.28 24.75 0.67
CA ILE A 426 -28.12 25.98 -0.11
C ILE A 426 -27.73 27.13 0.80
N LYS A 427 -28.44 27.28 1.92
CA LYS A 427 -28.12 28.26 2.96
C LYS A 427 -26.72 28.03 3.52
N PHE A 428 -26.37 26.78 3.82
CA PHE A 428 -25.04 26.39 4.30
C PHE A 428 -23.91 26.91 3.38
N TRP A 429 -24.04 26.73 2.06
CA TRP A 429 -23.04 27.19 1.10
C TRP A 429 -23.09 28.69 0.80
N ASN A 430 -24.30 29.28 0.74
CA ASN A 430 -24.49 30.71 0.54
C ASN A 430 -23.86 31.52 1.67
N GLU A 431 -24.05 31.10 2.93
CA GLU A 431 -23.41 31.70 4.12
C GLU A 431 -21.87 31.60 4.07
N ARG A 432 -21.34 30.62 3.33
CA ARG A 432 -19.91 30.37 3.15
C ARG A 432 -19.33 31.03 1.89
N GLY A 433 -20.12 31.85 1.19
CA GLY A 433 -19.69 32.63 0.04
C GLY A 433 -19.74 31.89 -1.31
N LYS A 434 -20.31 30.67 -1.38
CA LYS A 434 -20.64 30.01 -2.65
C LYS A 434 -22.10 30.30 -2.96
N LYS A 435 -22.36 31.11 -4.00
CA LYS A 435 -23.73 31.29 -4.51
C LYS A 435 -24.19 30.02 -5.20
N ILE A 436 -25.24 29.40 -4.69
CA ILE A 436 -25.85 28.22 -5.28
C ILE A 436 -27.05 28.64 -6.12
N GLU A 437 -26.86 28.61 -7.44
CA GLU A 437 -27.88 29.04 -8.40
C GLU A 437 -28.74 27.86 -8.89
N SER A 438 -28.28 26.62 -8.75
CA SER A 438 -29.00 25.42 -9.21
C SER A 438 -28.67 24.23 -8.31
N VAL A 439 -29.52 23.19 -8.32
CA VAL A 439 -29.25 21.95 -7.56
C VAL A 439 -28.11 21.16 -8.21
N GLU A 440 -27.92 21.26 -9.54
CA GLU A 440 -26.72 20.73 -10.19
C GLU A 440 -25.45 21.41 -9.64
N ARG A 441 -25.47 22.72 -9.45
CA ARG A 441 -24.34 23.45 -8.86
C ARG A 441 -24.12 23.04 -7.39
N LEU A 442 -25.18 22.77 -6.65
CA LEU A 442 -25.10 22.25 -5.29
C LEU A 442 -24.38 20.89 -5.26
N LEU A 443 -24.76 19.95 -6.12
CA LEU A 443 -24.14 18.63 -6.18
C LEU A 443 -22.65 18.72 -6.56
N LEU A 444 -22.29 19.62 -7.48
CA LEU A 444 -20.89 19.89 -7.85
C LEU A 444 -20.07 20.56 -6.73
N MET A 445 -20.69 20.95 -5.61
CA MET A 445 -19.94 21.31 -4.39
C MET A 445 -19.45 20.08 -3.61
N TYR A 446 -20.06 18.92 -3.85
CA TYR A 446 -19.76 17.66 -3.17
C TYR A 446 -19.10 16.62 -4.08
N TYR A 447 -19.19 16.73 -5.39
CA TYR A 447 -18.67 15.74 -6.32
C TYR A 447 -17.93 16.38 -7.50
N SER A 448 -16.93 15.69 -8.04
CA SER A 448 -16.15 16.19 -9.19
C SER A 448 -16.92 16.14 -10.52
N GLY A 449 -17.88 15.23 -10.63
CA GLY A 449 -18.77 15.12 -11.78
C GLY A 449 -19.95 14.21 -11.46
N ILE A 450 -21.04 14.33 -12.23
CA ILE A 450 -22.29 13.61 -12.00
C ILE A 450 -22.75 12.98 -13.31
N LYS A 451 -23.09 11.70 -13.28
CA LYS A 451 -23.69 10.97 -14.40
C LYS A 451 -24.89 10.17 -13.92
N VAL A 452 -25.84 9.92 -14.82
CA VAL A 452 -27.06 9.16 -14.53
C VAL A 452 -27.14 7.99 -15.49
N VAL A 453 -27.31 6.78 -14.96
CA VAL A 453 -27.50 5.55 -15.74
C VAL A 453 -28.82 4.91 -15.33
N THR A 454 -29.63 4.50 -16.30
CA THR A 454 -30.94 3.88 -16.08
C THR A 454 -30.83 2.37 -16.26
N ILE A 455 -31.26 1.60 -15.26
CA ILE A 455 -31.23 0.14 -15.28
C ILE A 455 -32.67 -0.37 -15.41
N PRO A 456 -33.03 -1.10 -16.49
CA PRO A 456 -34.40 -1.54 -16.71
C PRO A 456 -34.82 -2.63 -15.71
N ALA A 457 -36.13 -2.69 -15.44
CA ALA A 457 -36.77 -3.78 -14.73
C ALA A 457 -36.72 -5.09 -15.52
N LYS A 458 -37.13 -6.20 -14.88
CA LYS A 458 -37.09 -7.56 -15.46
C LYS A 458 -37.82 -7.63 -16.81
N GLY A 459 -37.28 -8.40 -17.75
CA GLY A 459 -37.93 -8.76 -19.01
C GLY A 459 -37.19 -8.36 -20.29
N ARG A 460 -36.12 -7.55 -20.18
CA ARG A 460 -35.26 -7.19 -21.33
C ARG A 460 -33.76 -7.42 -21.05
N PRO A 461 -33.25 -8.67 -21.05
CA PRO A 461 -31.87 -8.93 -20.66
C PRO A 461 -30.78 -8.27 -21.52
N ASN A 462 -30.96 -8.12 -22.85
CA ASN A 462 -29.89 -7.45 -23.61
C ASN A 462 -29.84 -5.95 -23.29
N LEU A 463 -30.99 -5.33 -23.00
CA LEU A 463 -31.01 -3.95 -22.52
C LEU A 463 -30.37 -3.81 -21.14
N VAL A 464 -30.64 -4.74 -20.20
CA VAL A 464 -29.92 -4.78 -18.91
C VAL A 464 -28.41 -4.87 -19.16
N LYS A 465 -27.96 -5.81 -20.00
CA LYS A 465 -26.53 -5.95 -20.33
C LYS A 465 -25.95 -4.66 -20.91
N GLU A 466 -26.64 -4.04 -21.87
CA GLU A 466 -26.21 -2.78 -22.49
C GLU A 466 -26.04 -1.66 -21.44
N GLN A 467 -27.01 -1.52 -20.53
CA GLN A 467 -26.97 -0.49 -19.48
C GLN A 467 -25.89 -0.78 -18.43
N ILE A 468 -25.64 -2.05 -18.09
CA ILE A 468 -24.52 -2.43 -17.22
C ILE A 468 -23.17 -2.16 -17.89
N THR A 469 -23.03 -2.40 -19.20
CA THR A 469 -21.84 -2.02 -19.96
C THR A 469 -21.65 -0.50 -20.01
N LYS A 470 -22.73 0.27 -20.16
CA LYS A 470 -22.69 1.75 -20.08
C LYS A 470 -22.26 2.23 -18.69
N LEU A 471 -22.80 1.64 -17.62
CA LEU A 471 -22.38 1.91 -16.25
C LEU A 471 -20.89 1.63 -16.06
N TYR A 472 -20.41 0.47 -16.49
CA TYR A 472 -19.00 0.09 -16.45
C TYR A 472 -18.10 1.11 -17.17
N GLY A 473 -18.48 1.51 -18.39
CA GLY A 473 -17.75 2.52 -19.16
C GLY A 473 -17.63 3.86 -18.43
N LYS A 474 -18.73 4.33 -17.81
CA LYS A 474 -18.74 5.60 -17.06
C LYS A 474 -17.96 5.52 -15.73
N VAL A 475 -17.96 4.35 -15.09
CA VAL A 475 -17.06 4.10 -13.93
C VAL A 475 -15.60 4.20 -14.38
N GLY A 476 -15.23 3.57 -15.50
CA GLY A 476 -13.88 3.64 -16.06
C GLY A 476 -13.43 5.07 -16.40
N GLU A 477 -14.26 5.83 -17.12
CA GLU A 477 -14.02 7.25 -17.45
C GLU A 477 -13.78 8.10 -16.19
N ALA A 478 -14.59 7.89 -15.15
CA ALA A 478 -14.50 8.65 -13.90
C ALA A 478 -13.27 8.27 -13.06
N CYS A 479 -12.92 6.98 -13.00
CA CYS A 479 -11.68 6.50 -12.37
C CYS A 479 -10.44 7.08 -13.08
N GLU A 480 -10.44 7.12 -14.41
CA GLU A 480 -9.36 7.71 -15.19
C GLU A 480 -9.21 9.22 -14.93
N SER A 481 -10.31 9.97 -14.98
CA SER A 481 -10.34 11.40 -14.63
C SER A 481 -9.79 11.68 -13.23
N SER A 482 -10.23 10.90 -12.23
CA SER A 482 -9.74 11.01 -10.85
C SER A 482 -8.23 10.71 -10.76
N ARG A 483 -7.78 9.65 -11.43
CA ARG A 483 -6.36 9.24 -11.48
C ARG A 483 -5.48 10.32 -12.12
N GLU A 484 -5.88 10.88 -13.25
CA GLU A 484 -5.15 11.98 -13.90
C GLU A 484 -5.06 13.21 -13.00
N LYS A 485 -6.17 13.54 -12.32
CA LYS A 485 -6.19 14.64 -11.35
C LYS A 485 -5.21 14.39 -10.22
N LYS A 486 -5.28 13.23 -9.56
CA LYS A 486 -4.37 12.82 -8.49
C LYS A 486 -2.90 12.82 -8.97
N ARG A 487 -2.62 12.35 -10.19
CA ARG A 487 -1.28 12.34 -10.80
C ARG A 487 -0.74 13.76 -11.01
N SER A 488 -1.56 14.67 -11.54
CA SER A 488 -1.17 16.08 -11.78
C SER A 488 -0.84 16.84 -10.48
N LEU A 489 -1.39 16.38 -9.35
CA LEU A 489 -1.11 16.92 -8.02
C LEU A 489 0.05 16.17 -7.31
N CYS A 490 0.63 15.16 -7.97
CA CYS A 490 1.56 14.16 -7.42
C CYS A 490 1.07 13.60 -6.08
N LYS A 491 -0.20 13.17 -6.08
CA LYS A 491 -0.91 12.52 -4.97
C LYS A 491 -1.60 11.23 -5.44
N LEU A 492 -1.12 10.64 -6.53
CA LEU A 492 -1.56 9.33 -7.00
C LEU A 492 -0.79 8.27 -6.19
N LEU A 493 -1.49 7.63 -5.27
CA LEU A 493 -0.92 6.62 -4.38
C LEU A 493 -0.95 5.25 -5.04
N SER A 494 0.18 4.56 -5.06
CA SER A 494 0.23 3.14 -5.37
C SER A 494 -0.52 2.31 -4.32
N ALA A 495 -0.79 1.05 -4.62
CA ALA A 495 -1.45 0.11 -3.72
C ALA A 495 -0.76 0.01 -2.35
N ASP A 496 0.58 0.03 -2.33
CA ASP A 496 1.37 -0.06 -1.10
C ASP A 496 1.43 1.27 -0.34
N GLU A 497 1.29 2.40 -1.04
CA GLU A 497 1.20 3.71 -0.42
C GLU A 497 -0.22 4.01 0.07
N LEU A 498 -1.26 3.52 -0.58
CA LEU A 498 -2.66 3.75 -0.19
C LEU A 498 -3.02 3.01 1.10
N HIS A 499 -2.50 1.80 1.30
CA HIS A 499 -2.80 0.99 2.49
C HIS A 499 -2.45 1.70 3.81
N PRO A 500 -1.26 2.30 4.02
CA PRO A 500 -0.96 3.10 5.21
C PRO A 500 -1.91 4.28 5.45
N TYR A 501 -2.43 4.92 4.38
CA TYR A 501 -3.42 6.00 4.54
C TYR A 501 -4.77 5.43 5.01
N LEU A 502 -5.19 4.28 4.48
CA LEU A 502 -6.38 3.57 4.95
C LEU A 502 -6.25 3.21 6.43
N GLN A 503 -5.13 2.58 6.83
CA GLN A 503 -4.87 2.24 8.24
C GLN A 503 -4.86 3.47 9.15
N SER A 504 -4.18 4.55 8.73
CA SER A 504 -4.16 5.82 9.47
C SER A 504 -5.56 6.42 9.62
N SER A 505 -6.40 6.30 8.58
CA SER A 505 -7.78 6.78 8.63
C SER A 505 -8.66 5.91 9.53
N PHE A 506 -8.43 4.60 9.57
CA PHE A 506 -9.13 3.69 10.46
C PHE A 506 -8.78 3.99 11.92
N ASP A 507 -7.49 4.20 12.23
CA ASP A 507 -7.04 4.64 13.56
C ASP A 507 -7.68 5.97 13.96
N HIS A 508 -7.67 6.93 13.03
CA HIS A 508 -8.23 8.27 13.23
C HIS A 508 -9.74 8.21 13.52
N PHE A 509 -10.54 7.59 12.65
CA PHE A 509 -11.99 7.57 12.80
C PHE A 509 -12.50 6.59 13.88
N ALA A 510 -11.71 5.59 14.28
CA ALA A 510 -12.01 4.78 15.46
C ALA A 510 -11.86 5.60 16.75
N THR A 511 -10.92 6.54 16.78
CA THR A 511 -10.63 7.37 17.97
C THR A 511 -11.47 8.65 18.01
N ASN A 512 -11.55 9.37 16.88
CA ASN A 512 -12.18 10.68 16.76
C ASN A 512 -13.02 10.76 15.47
N LEU A 513 -14.33 10.65 15.59
CA LEU A 513 -15.22 10.70 14.42
C LEU A 513 -15.44 12.12 13.86
N ASP A 514 -15.31 13.13 14.72
CA ASP A 514 -15.66 14.50 14.37
C ASP A 514 -14.49 15.38 13.96
N GLU A 515 -13.27 15.00 14.33
CA GLU A 515 -12.07 15.69 13.88
C GLU A 515 -11.76 15.32 12.43
N PRO A 516 -11.34 16.28 11.58
CA PRO A 516 -11.00 15.96 10.21
C PRO A 516 -9.68 15.19 10.08
N PHE A 517 -9.64 14.23 9.15
CA PHE A 517 -8.42 13.52 8.77
C PHE A 517 -7.49 14.37 7.88
N ASP A 518 -6.20 14.45 8.22
CA ASP A 518 -5.18 15.20 7.48
C ASP A 518 -4.30 14.30 6.59
N PHE A 519 -4.50 14.41 5.27
CA PHE A 519 -3.70 13.69 4.29
C PHE A 519 -2.21 14.10 4.27
N ILE A 520 -1.86 15.32 4.67
CA ILE A 520 -0.47 15.79 4.71
C ILE A 520 0.23 15.25 5.94
N GLN A 521 -0.40 15.30 7.12
CA GLN A 521 0.14 14.68 8.33
C GLN A 521 0.34 13.18 8.16
N SER A 522 -0.65 12.47 7.61
CA SER A 522 -0.52 11.03 7.31
C SER A 522 0.62 10.77 6.32
N SER A 523 0.82 11.64 5.32
CA SER A 523 1.96 11.55 4.41
C SER A 523 3.31 11.65 5.12
N PHE A 524 3.46 12.51 6.15
CA PHE A 524 4.72 12.64 6.89
C PHE A 524 5.03 11.41 7.76
N MET A 525 3.99 10.81 8.35
CA MET A 525 4.12 9.60 9.16
C MET A 525 4.48 8.38 8.31
N ASN A 526 4.01 8.35 7.06
CA ASN A 526 4.15 7.23 6.14
C ASN A 526 5.19 7.48 5.02
N SER A 527 6.01 8.53 5.12
CA SER A 527 6.94 8.95 4.07
C SER A 527 7.84 7.79 3.63
N PRO A 528 7.73 7.31 2.38
CA PRO A 528 8.73 6.42 1.81
C PRO A 528 10.07 7.16 1.72
N ILE A 529 11.16 6.40 1.81
CA ILE A 529 12.54 6.89 1.74
C ILE A 529 12.65 7.86 0.55
N THR A 530 12.97 9.13 0.82
CA THR A 530 13.19 10.18 -0.18
C THR A 530 14.31 9.76 -1.13
N ALA A 531 14.07 9.88 -2.44
CA ALA A 531 14.99 9.35 -3.45
C ALA A 531 15.98 10.41 -3.97
N THR A 532 15.61 11.71 -3.95
CA THR A 532 16.39 12.76 -4.60
C THR A 532 16.78 13.92 -3.67
N PHE A 533 17.86 14.64 -4.03
CA PHE A 533 18.27 15.87 -3.35
C PHE A 533 17.14 16.92 -3.28
N GLY A 534 16.30 17.00 -4.31
CA GLY A 534 15.15 17.90 -4.34
C GLY A 534 14.11 17.54 -3.27
N ASP A 535 13.84 16.25 -3.07
CA ASP A 535 12.91 15.78 -2.03
C ASP A 535 13.45 16.07 -0.63
N SER A 536 14.76 15.86 -0.40
CA SER A 536 15.42 16.22 0.87
C SER A 536 15.27 17.70 1.21
N ILE A 537 15.36 18.59 0.21
CA ILE A 537 15.15 20.03 0.40
C ILE A 537 13.70 20.32 0.77
N VAL A 538 12.72 19.70 0.09
CA VAL A 538 11.29 19.89 0.37
C VAL A 538 10.97 19.45 1.80
N GLU A 539 11.52 18.32 2.23
CA GLU A 539 11.27 17.78 3.57
C GLU A 539 11.90 18.65 4.66
N LEU A 540 13.14 19.11 4.46
CA LEU A 540 13.76 20.07 5.37
C LEU A 540 12.96 21.37 5.44
N ALA A 541 12.54 21.91 4.28
CA ALA A 541 11.73 23.13 4.21
C ALA A 541 10.38 22.98 4.93
N ALA A 542 9.73 21.81 4.78
CA ALA A 542 8.47 21.52 5.44
C ALA A 542 8.62 21.43 6.97
N LYS A 543 9.70 20.83 7.46
CA LYS A 543 10.04 20.81 8.90
C LYS A 543 10.38 22.19 9.45
N SER A 544 10.87 23.11 8.61
CA SER A 544 11.11 24.51 8.99
C SER A 544 9.84 25.36 9.14
N ILE A 545 8.65 24.81 8.87
CA ILE A 545 7.37 25.47 9.18
C ILE A 545 7.08 25.31 10.68
N VAL A 546 7.84 26.01 11.52
CA VAL A 546 7.78 25.88 12.99
C VAL A 546 6.78 26.86 13.62
N ASP A 547 6.57 28.02 12.98
CA ASP A 547 5.69 29.09 13.47
C ASP A 547 4.79 29.62 12.33
N GLU A 548 3.54 29.98 12.63
CA GLU A 548 2.65 30.67 11.70
C GLU A 548 3.17 32.07 11.30
N GLU A 549 4.10 32.66 12.06
CA GLU A 549 4.72 33.96 11.77
C GLU A 549 5.85 33.89 10.74
N LEU A 550 6.53 32.75 10.60
CA LEU A 550 7.59 32.56 9.60
C LEU A 550 6.99 32.61 8.20
N LYS A 551 7.54 33.45 7.32
CA LYS A 551 7.08 33.58 5.94
C LYS A 551 7.87 32.66 5.02
N GLY A 552 7.22 32.11 4.00
CA GLY A 552 7.85 31.22 3.01
C GLY A 552 9.16 31.75 2.41
N PRO A 553 9.27 33.05 2.05
CA PRO A 553 10.53 33.63 1.59
C PRO A 553 11.65 33.56 2.63
N ASP A 554 11.35 33.71 3.93
CA ASP A 554 12.36 33.69 4.98
C ASP A 554 12.93 32.28 5.16
N ILE A 555 12.07 31.25 5.09
CA ILE A 555 12.48 29.84 5.07
C ILE A 555 13.43 29.58 3.88
N PHE A 556 13.05 30.01 2.67
CA PHE A 556 13.87 29.79 1.48
C PHE A 556 15.15 30.65 1.43
N ARG A 557 15.22 31.75 2.17
CA ARG A 557 16.46 32.51 2.35
C ARG A 557 17.47 31.73 3.17
N GLU A 558 17.05 31.19 4.31
CA GLU A 558 17.90 30.34 5.16
C GLU A 558 18.30 29.04 4.44
N LEU A 559 17.34 28.40 3.76
CA LEU A 559 17.63 27.23 2.92
C LEU A 559 18.59 27.55 1.79
N GLY A 560 18.60 28.77 1.25
CA GLY A 560 19.56 29.19 0.23
C GLY A 560 21.01 29.05 0.70
N PHE A 561 21.30 29.26 1.98
CA PHE A 561 22.62 29.01 2.57
C PHE A 561 22.90 27.52 2.76
N MET A 562 21.93 26.80 3.34
CA MET A 562 22.02 25.35 3.59
C MET A 562 22.21 24.53 2.31
N VAL A 563 21.43 24.82 1.27
CA VAL A 563 21.50 24.15 -0.04
C VAL A 563 22.84 24.46 -0.72
N ALA A 564 23.28 25.73 -0.72
CA ALA A 564 24.56 26.12 -1.31
C ALA A 564 25.75 25.41 -0.64
N SER A 565 25.73 25.27 0.69
CA SER A 565 26.80 24.60 1.41
C SER A 565 26.78 23.08 1.26
N CYS A 566 25.60 22.47 1.14
CA CYS A 566 25.47 21.06 0.74
C CYS A 566 26.04 20.81 -0.65
N ILE A 567 25.76 21.69 -1.63
CA ILE A 567 26.34 21.62 -2.99
C ILE A 567 27.86 21.79 -2.94
N MET A 568 28.39 22.74 -2.16
CA MET A 568 29.84 22.90 -1.97
C MET A 568 30.45 21.61 -1.41
N LEU A 569 29.86 21.05 -0.34
CA LEU A 569 30.34 19.84 0.31
C LEU A 569 30.34 18.64 -0.65
N ASP A 570 29.27 18.48 -1.44
CA ASP A 570 29.19 17.43 -2.45
C ASP A 570 30.25 17.61 -3.55
N SER A 571 30.40 18.83 -4.07
CA SER A 571 31.42 19.14 -5.10
C SER A 571 32.85 18.85 -4.62
N ALA A 572 33.12 19.06 -3.33
CA ALA A 572 34.39 18.76 -2.69
C ALA A 572 34.65 17.26 -2.57
N ARG A 573 33.60 16.46 -2.34
CA ARG A 573 33.64 14.98 -2.24
C ARG A 573 33.82 14.30 -3.59
N ASN A 574 33.03 14.73 -4.58
CA ASN A 574 32.93 14.05 -5.87
C ASN A 574 33.89 14.59 -6.94
N LEU A 575 34.77 15.52 -6.57
CA LEU A 575 35.75 16.14 -7.49
C LEU A 575 35.09 16.64 -8.78
N ILE A 576 33.93 17.32 -8.66
CA ILE A 576 33.22 17.90 -9.80
C ILE A 576 34.09 19.04 -10.36
N HIS A 577 34.90 18.72 -11.36
CA HIS A 577 35.74 19.68 -12.07
C HIS A 577 34.99 20.22 -13.30
N GLY A 578 35.07 21.54 -13.52
CA GLY A 578 34.70 22.17 -14.78
C GLY A 578 35.47 21.54 -15.95
N LYS A 579 34.92 21.60 -17.16
CA LYS A 579 35.49 21.03 -18.39
C LYS A 579 37.00 21.31 -18.46
N ILE A 580 37.82 20.27 -18.28
CA ILE A 580 39.26 20.36 -18.50
C ILE A 580 39.47 20.28 -20.02
N GLU A 581 39.84 21.38 -20.65
CA GLU A 581 40.51 21.34 -21.95
C GLU A 581 41.75 20.46 -21.82
N LEU A 582 41.75 19.37 -22.58
CA LEU A 582 42.86 18.43 -22.73
C LEU A 582 44.05 19.12 -23.41
N CYS A 583 44.82 19.90 -22.66
CA CYS A 583 46.17 20.26 -23.08
C CYS A 583 47.12 19.12 -22.71
N ARG A 584 47.49 18.34 -23.74
CA ARG A 584 48.64 17.44 -23.74
C ARG A 584 49.91 18.25 -23.45
N ALA A 585 50.30 18.32 -22.18
CA ALA A 585 51.69 18.55 -21.80
C ALA A 585 51.97 17.84 -20.49
N TYR A 586 52.92 16.92 -20.53
CA TYR A 586 53.69 16.47 -19.37
C TYR A 586 54.01 17.69 -18.48
N PHE A 587 53.98 17.50 -17.15
CA PHE A 587 54.40 18.47 -16.13
C PHE A 587 53.29 19.39 -15.52
N CYS A 588 52.37 18.83 -14.72
CA CYS A 588 51.89 19.52 -13.51
C CYS A 588 51.11 18.60 -12.56
N LEU A 589 51.78 18.16 -11.48
CA LEU A 589 51.17 17.63 -10.25
C LEU A 589 50.35 18.71 -9.49
N ARG A 590 50.14 19.90 -10.08
CA ARG A 590 49.54 21.11 -9.50
C ARG A 590 48.09 21.36 -9.97
N LEU A 591 47.53 20.52 -10.84
CA LEU A 591 46.17 20.64 -11.38
C LEU A 591 45.07 20.01 -10.49
N LEU A 592 45.43 19.23 -9.47
CA LEU A 592 44.48 18.58 -8.55
C LEU A 592 43.94 19.49 -7.43
N THR A 593 44.34 20.77 -7.38
CA THR A 593 43.98 21.70 -6.29
C THR A 593 42.91 22.74 -6.66
N LYS A 594 42.52 22.87 -7.94
CA LYS A 594 41.57 23.93 -8.34
C LYS A 594 40.13 23.52 -7.95
N VAL A 595 39.56 24.28 -7.01
CA VAL A 595 38.12 24.24 -6.68
C VAL A 595 37.35 24.75 -7.90
N GLY A 596 36.31 24.03 -8.33
CA GLY A 596 35.45 24.46 -9.45
C GLY A 596 34.72 25.77 -9.12
N THR A 597 34.29 26.52 -10.15
CA THR A 597 33.49 27.74 -9.91
C THR A 597 32.01 27.39 -9.75
N ALA A 598 31.22 28.35 -9.25
CA ALA A 598 29.77 28.18 -9.17
C ALA A 598 29.14 27.95 -10.57
N ASP A 599 29.71 28.54 -11.63
CA ASP A 599 29.27 28.34 -13.02
C ASP A 599 29.42 26.89 -13.49
N ASP A 600 30.47 26.20 -13.03
CA ASP A 600 30.72 24.80 -13.39
C ASP A 600 29.82 23.82 -12.63
N ILE A 601 29.48 24.16 -11.39
CA ILE A 601 28.87 23.24 -10.42
C ILE A 601 27.35 23.41 -10.37
N PHE A 602 26.86 24.65 -10.23
CA PHE A 602 25.45 24.93 -9.94
C PHE A 602 24.45 24.43 -11.01
N PRO A 603 24.74 24.48 -12.32
CA PRO A 603 23.80 24.02 -13.34
C PRO A 603 23.34 22.56 -13.17
N ARG A 604 24.17 21.71 -12.54
CA ARG A 604 23.84 20.29 -12.26
C ARG A 604 22.76 20.11 -11.20
N TYR A 605 22.58 21.10 -10.34
CA TYR A 605 21.64 21.07 -9.21
C TYR A 605 20.38 21.91 -9.45
N LEU A 606 20.34 22.66 -10.55
CA LEU A 606 19.31 23.65 -10.81
C LEU A 606 17.91 23.05 -10.88
N SER A 607 17.76 21.91 -11.57
CA SER A 607 16.47 21.20 -11.69
C SER A 607 15.94 20.74 -10.33
N HIS A 608 16.81 20.24 -9.45
CA HIS A 608 16.43 19.83 -8.10
C HIS A 608 15.99 21.03 -7.24
N CYS A 609 16.66 22.18 -7.37
CA CYS A 609 16.29 23.40 -6.65
C CYS A 609 14.95 23.96 -7.14
N ASP A 610 14.71 23.95 -8.45
CA ASP A 610 13.44 24.37 -9.05
C ASP A 610 12.29 23.45 -8.66
N TYR A 611 12.53 22.14 -8.70
CA TYR A 611 11.59 21.14 -8.24
C TYR A 611 11.24 21.37 -6.76
N ALA A 612 12.23 21.62 -5.91
CA ALA A 612 12.01 21.79 -4.48
C ALA A 612 11.12 22.99 -4.15
N ILE A 613 11.39 24.16 -4.75
CA ILE A 613 10.54 25.35 -4.52
C ILE A 613 9.13 25.18 -5.10
N ASP A 614 9.00 24.54 -6.26
CA ASP A 614 7.70 24.27 -6.88
C ASP A 614 6.87 23.33 -6.02
N ARG A 615 7.45 22.18 -5.64
CA ARG A 615 6.78 21.16 -4.85
C ARG A 615 6.41 21.68 -3.47
N PHE A 616 7.30 22.42 -2.81
CA PHE A 616 7.01 23.04 -1.52
C PHE A 616 5.83 24.02 -1.61
N CYS A 617 5.89 25.00 -2.53
CA CYS A 617 4.82 25.99 -2.69
C CYS A 617 3.46 25.36 -3.02
N ASN A 618 3.47 24.27 -3.79
CA ASN A 618 2.24 23.62 -4.26
C ASN A 618 1.67 22.60 -3.24
N SER A 619 2.52 21.96 -2.45
CA SER A 619 2.13 20.75 -1.70
C SER A 619 2.45 20.79 -0.21
N LYS A 620 3.19 21.79 0.26
CA LYS A 620 3.60 21.93 1.67
C LYS A 620 3.28 23.31 2.25
N TRP A 621 3.29 24.38 1.45
CA TRP A 621 2.96 25.73 1.92
C TRP A 621 1.44 25.94 2.10
N PRO A 622 0.96 26.17 3.34
CA PRO A 622 -0.47 26.33 3.60
C PRO A 622 -0.99 27.65 3.02
N CYS A 623 -2.28 27.68 2.73
CA CYS A 623 -2.95 28.88 2.25
C CYS A 623 -2.92 30.00 3.32
N GLU A 624 -2.58 31.22 2.91
CA GLU A 624 -2.41 32.37 3.80
C GLU A 624 -3.72 33.09 4.15
N TYR A 625 -4.86 32.58 3.66
CA TYR A 625 -6.17 33.13 4.02
C TYR A 625 -6.42 33.02 5.52
N ARG A 626 -6.75 34.15 6.15
CA ARG A 626 -7.05 34.25 7.58
C ARG A 626 -8.55 34.36 7.82
N PHE A 627 -9.02 33.57 8.77
CA PHE A 627 -10.35 33.71 9.31
C PHE A 627 -10.34 34.69 10.50
N ARG A 628 -11.51 34.96 11.09
CA ARG A 628 -11.62 35.69 12.39
C ARG A 628 -10.80 35.03 13.52
N ARG A 629 -10.59 33.71 13.45
CA ARG A 629 -9.78 32.91 14.38
C ARG A 629 -9.04 31.83 13.60
N GLY A 630 -7.71 31.89 13.55
CA GLY A 630 -6.87 30.94 12.81
C GLY A 630 -6.77 31.17 11.29
N ARG A 631 -6.00 30.31 10.62
CA ARG A 631 -5.70 30.32 9.18
C ARG A 631 -6.30 29.10 8.47
N CYS A 632 -6.43 29.19 7.14
CA CYS A 632 -6.66 28.04 6.28
C CYS A 632 -5.58 26.96 6.44
N VAL A 633 -5.97 25.70 6.59
CA VAL A 633 -5.06 24.54 6.72
C VAL A 633 -4.72 23.85 5.39
N ASN A 634 -5.50 24.13 4.34
CA ASN A 634 -5.29 23.54 3.02
C ASN A 634 -4.02 24.10 2.33
N VAL A 635 -3.27 23.23 1.67
CA VAL A 635 -2.22 23.59 0.69
C VAL A 635 -2.83 23.74 -0.71
N ARG A 636 -2.07 24.28 -1.68
CA ARG A 636 -2.60 24.55 -3.03
C ARG A 636 -3.21 23.31 -3.69
N THR A 637 -2.49 22.18 -3.65
CA THR A 637 -2.97 20.91 -4.24
C THR A 637 -4.20 20.33 -3.51
N GLY A 638 -4.39 20.66 -2.24
CA GLY A 638 -5.52 20.22 -1.41
C GLY A 638 -6.69 21.21 -1.35
N HIS A 639 -6.67 22.29 -2.13
CA HIS A 639 -7.64 23.39 -2.04
C HIS A 639 -8.94 23.14 -2.84
N VAL A 640 -9.20 21.90 -3.27
CA VAL A 640 -10.37 21.55 -4.09
C VAL A 640 -11.70 22.01 -3.47
N LYS A 641 -11.81 21.96 -2.13
CA LYS A 641 -13.00 22.36 -1.37
C LYS A 641 -13.07 23.87 -1.08
N GLY A 642 -11.97 24.62 -1.26
CA GLY A 642 -11.82 26.01 -0.84
C GLY A 642 -11.01 26.16 0.45
N HIS A 643 -11.21 27.27 1.16
CA HIS A 643 -10.54 27.53 2.44
C HIS A 643 -11.13 26.64 3.53
N GLN A 644 -10.29 26.06 4.38
CA GLN A 644 -10.75 25.14 5.42
C GLN A 644 -10.05 25.41 6.74
N ARG A 645 -10.79 25.36 7.85
CA ARG A 645 -10.24 25.49 9.22
C ARG A 645 -9.74 24.13 9.73
N LYS A 646 -8.94 24.15 10.79
CA LYS A 646 -8.56 22.93 11.52
C LYS A 646 -9.78 22.14 12.06
N SER A 647 -10.90 22.83 12.34
CA SER A 647 -12.17 22.21 12.72
C SER A 647 -12.91 21.52 11.56
N GLY A 648 -12.41 21.62 10.32
CA GLY A 648 -13.05 21.06 9.14
C GLY A 648 -13.93 22.04 8.37
N THR A 649 -14.36 23.14 8.99
CA THR A 649 -15.30 24.11 8.39
C THR A 649 -14.76 24.73 7.12
N ILE A 650 -15.57 24.72 6.06
CA ILE A 650 -15.21 25.20 4.71
C ILE A 650 -15.72 26.64 4.47
N LEU A 651 -14.95 27.44 3.73
CA LEU A 651 -15.36 28.71 3.12
C LEU A 651 -14.95 28.76 1.64
N ALA A 652 -15.77 29.44 0.85
CA ALA A 652 -15.46 29.72 -0.55
C ALA A 652 -14.20 30.58 -0.69
N GLY A 653 -13.41 30.27 -1.71
CA GLY A 653 -12.30 31.11 -2.16
C GLY A 653 -11.30 30.28 -2.94
N GLU A 654 -10.41 30.97 -3.63
CA GLU A 654 -9.27 30.37 -4.31
C GLU A 654 -8.07 30.31 -3.36
N TYR A 655 -7.09 29.46 -3.67
CA TYR A 655 -5.85 29.41 -2.90
C TYR A 655 -5.15 30.78 -2.90
N GLN A 656 -4.91 31.31 -1.69
CA GLN A 656 -4.21 32.57 -1.47
C GLN A 656 -2.82 32.31 -0.90
N SER A 657 -1.81 32.91 -1.49
CA SER A 657 -0.44 32.93 -0.96
C SER A 657 0.33 34.12 -1.53
N SER A 658 1.01 34.85 -0.65
CA SER A 658 2.02 35.85 -1.03
C SER A 658 3.33 35.22 -1.50
N PHE A 659 3.53 33.93 -1.23
CA PHE A 659 4.70 33.16 -1.63
C PHE A 659 4.36 32.14 -2.73
N SER A 660 5.12 32.16 -3.83
CA SER A 660 4.95 31.21 -4.92
C SER A 660 6.29 30.89 -5.59
N ALA A 661 6.37 29.71 -6.21
CA ALA A 661 7.54 29.33 -6.97
C ALA A 661 7.80 30.31 -8.12
N ASN A 662 6.77 30.73 -8.85
CA ASN A 662 6.93 31.68 -9.97
C ASN A 662 7.51 33.02 -9.54
N SER A 663 7.13 33.53 -8.36
CA SER A 663 7.61 34.82 -7.87
C SER A 663 9.02 34.75 -7.26
N PHE A 664 9.41 33.63 -6.66
CA PHE A 664 10.65 33.55 -5.87
C PHE A 664 11.73 32.62 -6.45
N ARG A 665 11.44 31.81 -7.47
CA ARG A 665 12.40 30.86 -8.07
C ARG A 665 13.68 31.54 -8.53
N ARG A 666 13.57 32.67 -9.23
CA ARG A 666 14.74 33.43 -9.68
C ARG A 666 15.60 33.87 -8.51
N THR A 667 14.99 34.47 -7.49
CA THR A 667 15.69 34.91 -6.27
C THR A 667 16.35 33.74 -5.56
N PHE A 668 15.66 32.61 -5.40
CA PHE A 668 16.22 31.42 -4.78
C PHE A 668 17.45 30.89 -5.53
N ARG A 669 17.39 30.82 -6.87
CA ARG A 669 18.54 30.45 -7.71
C ARG A 669 19.72 31.41 -7.52
N GLU A 670 19.46 32.72 -7.59
CA GLU A 670 20.49 33.76 -7.41
C GLU A 670 21.12 33.69 -6.02
N MET A 671 20.31 33.46 -4.97
CA MET A 671 20.80 33.28 -3.61
C MET A 671 21.71 32.06 -3.47
N ILE A 672 21.28 30.89 -3.96
CA ILE A 672 22.09 29.68 -3.90
C ILE A 672 23.41 29.89 -4.67
N TYR A 673 23.35 30.45 -5.88
CA TYR A 673 24.54 30.71 -6.69
C TYR A 673 25.52 31.68 -6.01
N ASN A 674 25.02 32.78 -5.46
CA ASN A 674 25.84 33.78 -4.77
C ASN A 674 26.46 33.21 -3.48
N ASN A 675 25.69 32.47 -2.69
CA ASN A 675 26.17 31.81 -1.49
C ASN A 675 27.20 30.74 -1.82
N LEU A 676 26.96 29.93 -2.86
CA LEU A 676 27.89 28.91 -3.35
C LEU A 676 29.20 29.56 -3.80
N THR A 677 29.14 30.67 -4.53
CA THR A 677 30.34 31.42 -4.95
C THR A 677 31.18 31.87 -3.75
N GLN A 678 30.55 32.42 -2.71
CA GLN A 678 31.24 32.85 -1.49
C GLN A 678 31.85 31.65 -0.74
N LEU A 679 31.11 30.55 -0.63
CA LEU A 679 31.54 29.34 0.05
C LEU A 679 32.72 28.66 -0.68
N LEU A 680 32.67 28.56 -2.01
CA LEU A 680 33.78 28.06 -2.83
C LEU A 680 35.02 28.96 -2.74
N GLY A 681 34.82 30.28 -2.66
CA GLY A 681 35.90 31.23 -2.38
C GLY A 681 36.56 30.99 -1.01
N ALA A 682 35.74 30.80 0.04
CA ALA A 682 36.24 30.48 1.38
C ALA A 682 36.97 29.13 1.43
N LEU A 683 36.46 28.12 0.72
CA LEU A 683 37.10 26.81 0.57
C LEU A 683 38.46 26.93 -0.14
N SER A 684 38.50 27.64 -1.27
CA SER A 684 39.74 27.89 -2.00
C SER A 684 40.76 28.62 -1.13
N TYR A 685 40.34 29.62 -0.36
CA TYR A 685 41.22 30.36 0.56
C TYR A 685 41.79 29.44 1.65
N ARG A 686 40.94 28.73 2.41
CA ARG A 686 41.42 27.81 3.48
C ARG A 686 42.35 26.73 2.94
N LEU A 687 42.09 26.16 1.76
CA LEU A 687 42.99 25.18 1.13
C LEU A 687 44.37 25.73 0.78
N THR A 688 44.48 27.02 0.49
CA THR A 688 45.77 27.68 0.21
C THR A 688 46.56 28.03 1.46
N VAL A 689 45.87 28.32 2.58
CA VAL A 689 46.47 28.79 3.83
C VAL A 689 46.82 27.65 4.79
N ASP A 690 45.96 26.63 4.90
CA ASP A 690 46.03 25.67 6.01
C ASP A 690 46.98 24.48 5.81
N GLY A 691 47.62 24.32 4.65
CA GLY A 691 48.61 23.27 4.40
C GLY A 691 48.13 21.82 4.64
N SER A 692 47.76 21.11 3.57
CA SER A 692 47.45 19.65 3.54
C SER A 692 46.32 19.07 4.43
N PRO A 693 45.18 19.75 4.71
CA PRO A 693 43.93 19.02 4.95
C PRO A 693 43.30 18.56 3.64
N SER A 694 42.57 17.44 3.66
CA SER A 694 41.80 17.00 2.49
C SER A 694 40.73 18.04 2.12
N ARG A 695 40.47 18.24 0.83
CA ARG A 695 39.44 19.18 0.32
C ARG A 695 38.09 18.96 1.00
N GLU A 696 37.69 17.69 1.13
CA GLU A 696 36.45 17.30 1.81
C GLU A 696 36.42 17.77 3.26
N LYS A 697 37.53 17.60 4.00
CA LYS A 697 37.59 17.97 5.41
C LYS A 697 37.39 19.49 5.60
N VAL A 698 38.09 20.30 4.81
CA VAL A 698 37.94 21.77 4.87
C VAL A 698 36.51 22.19 4.52
N ALA A 699 35.92 21.60 3.47
CA ALA A 699 34.55 21.90 3.08
C ALA A 699 33.55 21.52 4.20
N ALA A 700 33.74 20.37 4.84
CA ALA A 700 32.90 19.91 5.94
C ALA A 700 33.01 20.80 7.18
N ASP A 701 34.22 21.27 7.51
CA ASP A 701 34.45 22.18 8.63
C ASP A 701 33.81 23.55 8.36
N ILE A 702 33.94 24.09 7.13
CA ILE A 702 33.22 25.30 6.71
C ILE A 702 31.70 25.11 6.82
N HIS A 703 31.18 23.99 6.32
CA HIS A 703 29.74 23.67 6.35
C HIS A 703 29.20 23.60 7.79
N ARG A 704 29.93 22.94 8.69
CA ARG A 704 29.57 22.82 10.11
C ARG A 704 29.63 24.16 10.83
N GLU A 705 30.74 24.87 10.71
CA GLU A 705 31.00 26.11 11.47
C GLU A 705 30.11 27.27 11.01
N LYS A 706 29.93 27.43 9.70
CA LYS A 706 29.26 28.60 9.15
C LYS A 706 27.76 28.41 8.93
N ILE A 707 27.29 27.18 8.75
CA ILE A 707 25.95 26.93 8.20
C ILE A 707 25.10 26.05 9.12
N LEU A 708 25.53 24.81 9.43
CA LEU A 708 24.69 23.85 10.15
C LEU A 708 24.20 24.39 11.50
N GLY A 709 25.12 24.80 12.38
CA GLY A 709 24.77 25.30 13.71
C GLY A 709 23.82 26.49 13.67
N PRO A 710 24.19 27.60 12.99
CA PRO A 710 23.33 28.78 12.87
C PRO A 710 21.97 28.49 12.24
N PHE A 711 21.90 27.65 11.19
CA PHE A 711 20.66 27.29 10.52
C PHE A 711 19.67 26.63 11.49
N TYR A 712 20.09 25.57 12.19
CA TYR A 712 19.19 24.87 13.10
C TYR A 712 18.81 25.72 14.32
N GLN A 713 19.72 26.55 14.82
CA GLN A 713 19.41 27.46 15.92
C GLN A 713 18.36 28.50 15.54
N HIS A 714 18.40 29.01 14.30
CA HIS A 714 17.41 29.96 13.80
C HIS A 714 15.99 29.38 13.85
N PHE A 715 15.84 28.07 13.62
CA PHE A 715 14.55 27.36 13.67
C PHE A 715 14.25 26.71 15.02
N GLY A 716 14.85 27.17 16.12
CA GLY A 716 14.54 26.68 17.47
C GLY A 716 15.37 25.50 17.96
N GLY A 717 16.32 25.02 17.17
CA GLY A 717 17.32 24.01 17.53
C GLY A 717 17.20 22.70 16.75
N ALA A 718 18.32 21.97 16.66
CA ALA A 718 18.42 20.74 15.86
C ALA A 718 17.55 19.58 16.34
N HIS A 719 17.15 19.57 17.61
CA HIS A 719 16.27 18.54 18.19
C HIS A 719 14.87 18.50 17.56
N LEU A 720 14.42 19.61 16.95
CA LEU A 720 13.16 19.67 16.20
C LEU A 720 13.27 19.01 14.81
N PHE A 721 14.49 18.69 14.38
CA PHE A 721 14.79 18.17 13.05
C PHE A 721 15.33 16.76 13.14
N LEU A 722 14.42 15.79 13.16
CA LEU A 722 14.74 14.37 13.04
C LEU A 722 14.29 13.85 11.68
N SER A 723 15.19 13.16 10.97
CA SER A 723 14.87 12.41 9.76
C SER A 723 15.63 11.09 9.76
N HIS A 724 14.92 10.02 9.41
CA HIS A 724 15.49 8.70 9.19
C HIS A 724 15.63 8.39 7.69
N SER A 725 15.09 9.22 6.80
CA SER A 725 15.19 9.09 5.33
C SER A 725 16.31 9.95 4.76
N ASP A 726 16.60 11.10 5.38
CA ASP A 726 17.52 12.10 4.87
C ASP A 726 18.67 12.34 5.82
N CYS A 727 19.90 12.37 5.29
CA CYS A 727 21.02 12.90 6.05
C CYS A 727 20.90 14.41 6.13
N LEU A 728 20.24 14.92 7.17
CA LEU A 728 19.99 16.36 7.38
C LEU A 728 21.27 17.20 7.45
N SER A 729 22.44 16.58 7.63
CA SER A 729 23.73 17.25 7.47
C SER A 729 24.05 17.62 6.02
N CYS A 730 23.79 16.78 5.02
CA CYS A 730 24.22 17.03 3.64
C CYS A 730 23.12 17.00 2.58
N LEU A 731 21.94 16.47 2.92
CA LEU A 731 20.76 16.31 2.05
C LEU A 731 20.97 15.43 0.79
N MET A 732 22.18 14.95 0.53
CA MET A 732 22.54 14.22 -0.70
C MET A 732 22.50 12.70 -0.54
N ALA A 733 22.92 12.18 0.61
CA ALA A 733 23.20 10.75 0.78
C ALA A 733 22.33 10.14 1.87
N LEU A 734 22.05 8.85 1.69
CA LEU A 734 21.22 8.06 2.60
C LEU A 734 21.84 8.03 4.02
N PRO A 735 21.08 8.36 5.06
CA PRO A 735 21.57 8.28 6.43
C PRO A 735 21.67 6.81 6.86
N GLU A 736 22.75 6.45 7.55
CA GLU A 736 23.02 5.06 7.96
C GLU A 736 23.46 4.94 9.43
N HIS A 737 24.02 6.00 10.00
CA HIS A 737 24.72 5.97 11.27
C HIS A 737 24.00 6.84 12.30
N PRO A 738 23.14 6.25 13.16
CA PRO A 738 22.44 7.00 14.21
C PRO A 738 23.41 7.44 15.29
N LEU A 739 23.26 8.69 15.75
CA LEU A 739 24.00 9.28 16.86
C LEU A 739 23.14 9.29 18.14
N PRO A 740 23.75 9.37 19.34
CA PRO A 740 23.02 9.39 20.62
C PRO A 740 21.96 10.49 20.77
N CYS A 741 22.12 11.61 20.07
CA CYS A 741 21.12 12.69 20.01
C CYS A 741 19.87 12.34 19.15
N GLY A 742 19.87 11.20 18.45
CA GLY A 742 18.80 10.76 17.55
C GLY A 742 18.99 11.13 16.08
N HIS A 743 19.93 12.03 15.75
CA HIS A 743 20.24 12.35 14.36
C HIS A 743 20.97 11.20 13.67
N VAL A 744 20.65 10.96 12.40
CA VAL A 744 21.28 9.89 11.60
C VAL A 744 22.11 10.51 10.48
N LEU A 745 23.38 10.15 10.40
CA LEU A 745 24.31 10.67 9.38
C LEU A 745 24.60 9.62 8.30
N CYS A 746 24.89 10.09 7.08
CA CYS A 746 25.40 9.23 6.02
C CYS A 746 26.88 8.88 6.26
N THR A 747 27.35 7.80 5.61
CA THR A 747 28.74 7.34 5.70
C THR A 747 29.76 8.45 5.38
N ALA A 748 29.47 9.30 4.39
CA ALA A 748 30.35 10.41 4.02
C ALA A 748 30.42 11.51 5.09
N CYS A 749 29.31 11.85 5.74
CA CYS A 749 29.31 12.82 6.83
C CYS A 749 30.03 12.29 8.07
N VAL A 750 29.84 11.02 8.43
CA VAL A 750 30.59 10.41 9.54
C VAL A 750 32.10 10.44 9.28
N ARG A 751 32.54 10.16 8.04
CA ARG A 751 33.96 10.28 7.67
C ARG A 751 34.48 11.71 7.75
N ALA A 752 33.66 12.68 7.37
CA ALA A 752 34.05 14.08 7.36
C ALA A 752 34.15 14.69 8.78
N TYR A 753 33.26 14.27 9.70
CA TYR A 753 33.18 14.81 11.06
C TYR A 753 33.85 13.95 12.14
N GLY A 754 34.06 12.66 11.88
CA GLY A 754 34.69 11.74 12.80
C GLY A 754 36.22 11.78 12.77
N THR A 755 36.84 11.35 13.86
CA THR A 755 38.29 11.15 13.98
C THR A 755 38.61 9.66 13.94
N THR A 756 39.61 9.26 13.15
CA THR A 756 40.02 7.86 13.04
C THR A 756 40.82 7.43 14.28
N ILE A 757 40.40 6.35 14.98
CA ILE A 757 41.09 5.85 16.19
C ILE A 757 42.09 4.73 15.85
N THR A 758 41.69 3.74 15.06
CA THR A 758 42.47 2.50 14.82
C THR A 758 42.21 1.97 13.41
N GLY A 759 43.23 1.99 12.54
CA GLY A 759 43.07 1.68 11.11
C GLY A 759 42.10 2.64 10.40
N LYS A 760 41.97 2.61 9.08
CA LYS A 760 41.05 3.51 8.33
C LYS A 760 39.55 3.14 8.50
N HIS A 761 39.20 2.38 9.53
CA HIS A 761 37.93 1.63 9.61
C HIS A 761 37.15 1.83 10.90
N MET A 762 37.74 2.41 11.95
CA MET A 762 37.02 2.81 13.16
C MET A 762 37.07 4.33 13.30
N LEU A 763 35.89 4.94 13.38
CA LEU A 763 35.71 6.38 13.52
C LEU A 763 35.09 6.70 14.87
N GLU A 764 35.55 7.80 15.46
CA GLU A 764 34.99 8.39 16.66
C GLU A 764 34.30 9.70 16.29
N VAL A 765 33.00 9.77 16.51
CA VAL A 765 32.24 11.01 16.40
C VAL A 765 32.07 11.55 17.81
N LYS A 766 32.79 12.63 18.12
CA LYS A 766 32.74 13.30 19.43
C LYS A 766 31.51 14.20 19.59
N GLY A 767 30.90 14.57 18.47
CA GLY A 767 29.72 15.42 18.49
C GLY A 767 28.89 15.43 17.23
N CYS A 768 27.59 15.69 17.39
CA CYS A 768 26.67 15.85 16.27
C CYS A 768 27.00 17.15 15.51
N PRO A 769 27.16 17.12 14.17
CA PRO A 769 27.44 18.32 13.39
C PRO A 769 26.24 19.28 13.27
N LEU A 770 25.03 18.83 13.61
CA LEU A 770 23.81 19.67 13.59
C LEU A 770 23.65 20.50 14.88
N GLU A 771 24.34 20.12 15.96
CA GLU A 771 24.21 20.76 17.27
C GLU A 771 25.41 21.68 17.57
N ILE A 772 25.12 22.89 18.06
CA ILE A 772 26.13 23.92 18.35
C ILE A 772 27.07 23.48 19.50
N ASP A 773 26.49 22.95 20.57
CA ASP A 773 27.22 22.42 21.74
C ASP A 773 27.34 20.89 21.70
N GLY A 774 27.20 20.29 20.51
CA GLY A 774 26.88 18.88 20.27
C GLY A 774 27.88 17.84 20.76
N LYS A 775 28.70 18.10 21.78
CA LYS A 775 29.42 17.10 22.56
C LYS A 775 28.41 16.05 23.00
N LEU A 776 28.59 14.85 22.48
CA LEU A 776 27.88 13.70 22.99
C LEU A 776 28.38 13.42 24.41
N ASP A 777 27.48 13.04 25.33
CA ASP A 777 27.83 12.60 26.68
C ASP A 777 28.88 11.47 26.67
N SER A 778 28.93 10.71 25.58
CA SER A 778 30.00 9.75 25.28
C SER A 778 30.28 9.73 23.77
N PRO A 779 31.56 9.67 23.34
CA PRO A 779 31.89 9.60 21.91
C PRO A 779 31.27 8.38 21.24
N CYS A 780 30.63 8.59 20.08
CA CYS A 780 30.03 7.52 19.31
C CYS A 780 31.11 6.84 18.44
N LYS A 781 31.33 5.55 18.66
CA LYS A 781 32.26 4.74 17.86
C LYS A 781 31.50 4.09 16.71
N ILE A 782 31.99 4.28 15.48
CA ILE A 782 31.38 3.74 14.26
C ILE A 782 32.42 2.91 13.53
N VAL A 783 32.09 1.66 13.28
CA VAL A 783 32.91 0.73 12.50
C VAL A 783 32.46 0.75 11.05
N LEU A 784 33.34 1.20 10.16
CA LEU A 784 33.12 1.18 8.73
C LEU A 784 33.78 -0.06 8.12
N LYS A 785 32.98 -0.83 7.40
CA LYS A 785 33.47 -1.95 6.61
C LYS A 785 34.53 -1.48 5.60
N PRO A 786 35.71 -2.13 5.52
CA PRO A 786 36.71 -1.84 4.49
C PRO A 786 36.15 -2.03 3.07
N ALA A 787 36.50 -1.14 2.14
CA ALA A 787 35.97 -1.20 0.76
C ALA A 787 36.33 -2.50 0.02
N CYS A 788 37.51 -3.07 0.30
CA CYS A 788 37.95 -4.33 -0.30
C CYS A 788 37.52 -5.59 0.49
N ALA A 789 36.84 -5.43 1.63
CA ALA A 789 36.38 -6.57 2.41
C ALA A 789 35.06 -7.12 1.83
N GLY A 790 34.95 -8.45 1.73
CA GLY A 790 33.67 -9.11 1.40
C GLY A 790 32.62 -8.87 2.48
N VAL A 791 31.33 -8.87 2.13
CA VAL A 791 30.23 -8.77 3.12
C VAL A 791 30.12 -10.11 3.82
N ARG A 792 30.21 -10.13 5.15
CA ARG A 792 30.00 -11.33 5.97
C ARG A 792 28.51 -11.42 6.30
N VAL A 793 27.83 -12.43 5.75
CA VAL A 793 26.37 -12.59 5.90
C VAL A 793 26.08 -13.85 6.71
N LEU A 794 25.23 -13.74 7.72
CA LEU A 794 24.59 -14.87 8.40
C LEU A 794 23.14 -14.95 7.94
N THR A 795 22.72 -16.10 7.42
CA THR A 795 21.33 -16.34 7.01
C THR A 795 20.70 -17.38 7.93
N LEU A 796 19.54 -17.04 8.48
CA LEU A 796 18.81 -17.82 9.48
C LEU A 796 17.43 -18.22 8.93
N ASP A 797 17.08 -19.49 9.05
CA ASP A 797 15.92 -20.05 8.35
C ASP A 797 14.66 -20.06 9.22
N GLY A 798 13.50 -20.04 8.55
CA GLY A 798 12.17 -20.11 9.13
C GLY A 798 11.77 -21.54 9.50
N GLY A 799 12.38 -22.10 10.55
CA GLY A 799 12.13 -23.49 10.98
C GLY A 799 10.95 -23.74 11.92
N GLY A 800 10.34 -22.71 12.53
CA GLY A 800 9.38 -22.88 13.64
C GLY A 800 10.11 -23.37 14.92
N VAL A 801 9.59 -24.41 15.58
CA VAL A 801 10.28 -25.07 16.72
C VAL A 801 11.69 -25.53 16.34
N ARG A 802 11.93 -25.89 15.07
CA ARG A 802 13.24 -26.35 14.59
C ARG A 802 14.33 -25.28 14.69
N ALA A 803 13.96 -24.01 14.86
CA ALA A 803 14.92 -22.95 15.16
C ALA A 803 15.71 -23.22 16.46
N ILE A 804 15.19 -24.06 17.38
CA ILE A 804 15.94 -24.54 18.55
C ILE A 804 17.26 -25.23 18.14
N ALA A 805 17.26 -26.01 17.05
CA ALA A 805 18.49 -26.63 16.56
C ALA A 805 19.46 -25.57 16.01
N GLU A 806 18.95 -24.61 15.23
CA GLU A 806 19.75 -23.50 14.70
C GLU A 806 20.41 -22.69 15.83
N LEU A 807 19.65 -22.37 16.87
CA LEU A 807 20.16 -21.68 18.07
C LEU A 807 21.22 -22.49 18.82
N GLU A 808 21.02 -23.80 18.94
CA GLU A 808 21.98 -24.67 19.61
C GLU A 808 23.30 -24.73 18.84
N ILE A 809 23.23 -24.77 17.51
CA ILE A 809 24.40 -24.66 16.63
C ILE A 809 25.10 -23.32 16.86
N LEU A 810 24.36 -22.21 16.89
CA LEU A 810 24.94 -20.88 17.13
C LEU A 810 25.56 -20.76 18.54
N ARG A 811 24.97 -21.41 19.57
CA ARG A 811 25.51 -21.48 20.94
C ARG A 811 26.82 -22.25 20.99
N VAL A 812 26.89 -23.39 20.31
CA VAL A 812 28.12 -24.19 20.20
C VAL A 812 29.18 -23.41 19.44
N LEU A 813 28.82 -22.76 18.32
CA LEU A 813 29.74 -21.91 17.56
C LEU A 813 30.30 -20.77 18.41
N GLU A 814 29.44 -20.06 19.16
CA GLU A 814 29.88 -19.02 20.10
C GLU A 814 30.88 -19.56 21.13
N LYS A 815 30.65 -20.78 21.65
CA LYS A 815 31.57 -21.44 22.58
C LYS A 815 32.91 -21.79 21.94
N GLU A 816 32.91 -22.34 20.73
CA GLU A 816 34.11 -22.75 20.00
C GLU A 816 34.99 -21.55 19.58
N VAL A 817 34.39 -20.38 19.27
CA VAL A 817 35.14 -19.14 19.01
C VAL A 817 35.63 -18.44 20.29
N GLY A 818 35.57 -19.13 21.44
CA GLY A 818 36.02 -18.67 22.75
C GLY A 818 34.96 -17.90 23.54
N GLY A 819 33.84 -17.53 22.91
CA GLY A 819 32.65 -16.87 23.46
C GLY A 819 32.89 -15.61 24.30
N LYS A 820 34.05 -14.98 24.12
CA LYS A 820 34.37 -13.66 24.68
C LYS A 820 33.91 -12.53 23.78
N ILE A 821 33.59 -12.83 22.53
CA ILE A 821 33.15 -11.90 21.50
C ILE A 821 31.74 -12.33 21.07
N PRO A 822 30.73 -11.44 21.09
CA PRO A 822 29.40 -11.77 20.61
C PRO A 822 29.42 -12.24 19.16
N LEU A 823 28.57 -13.22 18.83
CA LEU A 823 28.52 -13.80 17.50
C LEU A 823 28.15 -12.76 16.41
N SER A 824 27.38 -11.74 16.79
CA SER A 824 27.00 -10.59 15.95
C SER A 824 28.20 -9.85 15.36
N ALA A 825 29.32 -9.74 16.10
CA ALA A 825 30.52 -9.02 15.65
C ALA A 825 31.24 -9.69 14.46
N PHE A 826 30.96 -10.97 14.21
CA PHE A 826 31.52 -11.72 13.08
C PHE A 826 30.79 -11.48 11.77
N PHE A 827 29.63 -10.82 11.79
CA PHE A 827 28.78 -10.62 10.61
C PHE A 827 28.49 -9.13 10.38
N ASP A 828 28.46 -8.72 9.11
CA ASP A 828 28.09 -7.37 8.71
C ASP A 828 26.56 -7.26 8.53
N LEU A 829 25.93 -8.37 8.11
CA LEU A 829 24.49 -8.50 7.90
C LEU A 829 24.00 -9.85 8.43
N ILE A 830 22.92 -9.81 9.22
CA ILE A 830 22.18 -11.00 9.66
C ILE A 830 20.80 -10.95 9.02
N VAL A 831 20.49 -11.93 8.17
CA VAL A 831 19.20 -12.06 7.49
C VAL A 831 18.44 -13.21 8.13
N GLY A 832 17.18 -12.99 8.47
CA GLY A 832 16.36 -14.04 9.06
C GLY A 832 14.95 -14.05 8.50
N THR A 833 14.43 -15.25 8.24
CA THR A 833 13.04 -15.45 7.84
C THR A 833 12.23 -16.02 9.00
N ASN A 834 11.05 -15.48 9.28
CA ASN A 834 10.14 -15.97 10.33
C ASN A 834 10.86 -16.14 11.69
N THR A 835 10.93 -17.36 12.24
CA THR A 835 11.64 -17.64 13.50
C THR A 835 13.13 -17.29 13.44
N GLY A 836 13.79 -17.50 12.29
CA GLY A 836 15.16 -17.05 12.06
C GLY A 836 15.29 -15.53 12.09
N GLY A 837 14.24 -14.80 11.73
CA GLY A 837 14.12 -13.34 11.89
C GLY A 837 14.16 -12.92 13.36
N LEU A 838 13.48 -13.66 14.25
CA LEU A 838 13.52 -13.41 15.69
C LEU A 838 14.91 -13.65 16.29
N VAL A 839 15.58 -14.72 15.84
CA VAL A 839 16.97 -14.99 16.20
C VAL A 839 17.88 -13.85 15.70
N ALA A 840 17.69 -13.42 14.46
CA ALA A 840 18.47 -12.34 13.85
C ALA A 840 18.33 -11.03 14.65
N LEU A 841 17.11 -10.65 15.04
CA LEU A 841 16.85 -9.49 15.89
C LEU A 841 17.52 -9.62 17.26
N GLY A 842 17.44 -10.80 17.87
CA GLY A 842 18.10 -11.10 19.13
C GLY A 842 19.62 -10.94 19.10
N LEU A 843 20.26 -11.44 18.04
CA LEU A 843 21.71 -11.34 17.85
C LEU A 843 22.14 -9.90 17.52
N ALA A 844 21.46 -9.25 16.57
CA ALA A 844 21.90 -7.95 16.04
C ALA A 844 21.47 -6.74 16.88
N VAL A 845 20.26 -6.77 17.45
CA VAL A 845 19.68 -5.61 18.16
C VAL A 845 19.90 -5.71 19.65
N GLU A 846 19.78 -6.90 20.24
CA GLU A 846 19.89 -7.09 21.68
C GLU A 846 21.29 -7.54 22.14
N ASP A 847 22.18 -7.88 21.20
CA ASP A 847 23.53 -8.41 21.48
C ASP A 847 23.49 -9.61 22.45
N TRP A 848 22.57 -10.54 22.17
CA TRP A 848 22.46 -11.74 23.00
C TRP A 848 23.74 -12.56 22.93
N VAL A 849 24.43 -12.61 24.06
CA VAL A 849 25.34 -13.71 24.37
C VAL A 849 24.48 -14.95 24.56
N LEU A 850 24.53 -15.85 23.59
CA LEU A 850 23.63 -17.00 23.53
C LEU A 850 23.77 -17.86 24.79
N ARG A 851 24.97 -17.99 25.36
CA ARG A 851 25.20 -18.73 26.61
C ARG A 851 24.37 -18.25 27.81
N GLU A 852 24.09 -16.95 27.93
CA GLU A 852 23.38 -16.38 29.09
C GLU A 852 21.86 -16.35 28.88
N ARG A 853 21.43 -16.13 27.63
CA ARG A 853 20.02 -15.90 27.30
C ARG A 853 19.32 -17.10 26.65
N TRP A 854 20.04 -18.20 26.38
CA TRP A 854 19.52 -19.43 25.78
C TRP A 854 18.27 -19.97 26.48
N LYS A 855 18.27 -20.02 27.81
CA LYS A 855 17.13 -20.57 28.58
C LYS A 855 15.85 -19.76 28.34
N ARG A 856 15.95 -18.43 28.36
CA ARG A 856 14.84 -17.51 28.09
C ARG A 856 14.32 -17.68 26.67
N PHE A 857 15.22 -17.87 25.71
CA PHE A 857 14.87 -18.07 24.31
C PHE A 857 14.22 -19.44 24.06
N ARG A 858 14.74 -20.49 24.66
CA ARG A 858 14.14 -21.83 24.62
C ARG A 858 12.74 -21.84 25.24
N ASP A 859 12.57 -21.19 26.39
CA ASP A 859 11.29 -21.08 27.07
C ASP A 859 10.27 -20.28 26.24
N PHE A 860 10.71 -19.24 25.52
CA PHE A 860 9.90 -18.54 24.51
C PHE A 860 9.40 -19.49 23.43
N PHE A 861 10.33 -20.22 22.78
CA PHE A 861 9.96 -21.14 21.69
C PHE A 861 9.00 -22.23 22.16
N PHE A 862 9.19 -22.78 23.37
CA PHE A 862 8.25 -23.75 23.93
C PHE A 862 6.88 -23.16 24.25
N LYS A 863 6.80 -21.89 24.69
CA LYS A 863 5.51 -21.23 24.96
C LYS A 863 4.75 -20.90 23.67
N VAL A 864 5.44 -20.35 22.67
CA VAL A 864 4.83 -19.96 21.39
C VAL A 864 4.52 -21.17 20.51
N PHE A 865 5.42 -22.17 20.50
CA PHE A 865 5.40 -23.28 19.54
C PHE A 865 5.24 -24.69 20.15
N GLY A 866 4.97 -24.84 21.46
CA GLY A 866 4.90 -26.13 22.16
C GLY A 866 3.74 -27.07 21.77
N GLU A 867 3.83 -28.34 22.17
CA GLU A 867 3.01 -29.49 21.72
C GLU A 867 1.48 -29.29 21.73
N LYS A 868 0.93 -28.47 22.63
CA LYS A 868 -0.52 -28.18 22.68
C LYS A 868 -1.00 -27.43 21.43
N ASN A 869 -0.12 -26.68 20.76
CA ASN A 869 -0.39 -25.98 19.50
C ASN A 869 -0.05 -26.84 18.26
N VAL A 870 0.95 -27.73 18.37
CA VAL A 870 1.38 -28.63 17.27
C VAL A 870 0.39 -29.77 17.00
N ARG A 871 -0.27 -30.32 18.03
CA ARG A 871 -1.29 -31.38 17.85
C ARG A 871 -2.56 -30.91 17.11
N LYS A 872 -2.86 -29.61 17.10
CA LYS A 872 -3.93 -29.02 16.26
C LYS A 872 -3.54 -29.00 14.77
N LEU A 873 -2.24 -28.99 14.46
CA LEU A 873 -1.70 -28.80 13.11
C LEU A 873 -1.63 -30.10 12.28
N ALA A 874 -1.56 -31.27 12.92
CA ALA A 874 -1.44 -32.56 12.26
C ALA A 874 -2.74 -33.05 11.58
N LYS A 875 -3.86 -32.31 11.71
CA LYS A 875 -5.17 -32.66 11.15
C LYS A 875 -5.60 -31.80 9.95
N ILE A 876 -4.72 -30.93 9.45
CA ILE A 876 -5.03 -29.93 8.42
C ILE A 876 -4.51 -30.40 7.04
N PRO A 877 -5.36 -30.55 5.99
CA PRO A 877 -4.97 -31.02 4.66
C PRO A 877 -3.94 -30.12 3.95
N VAL A 878 -3.05 -30.70 3.15
CA VAL A 878 -1.88 -30.05 2.53
C VAL A 878 -2.23 -28.81 1.67
N PHE A 879 -3.41 -28.77 1.03
CA PHE A 879 -3.84 -27.64 0.18
C PHE A 879 -4.17 -26.35 0.97
N SER A 880 -4.50 -26.47 2.26
CA SER A 880 -4.87 -25.33 3.13
C SER A 880 -3.66 -24.63 3.79
N ARG A 881 -2.43 -25.02 3.45
CA ARG A 881 -1.19 -24.40 3.97
C ARG A 881 -0.89 -23.02 3.37
N VAL A 882 -1.53 -22.65 2.26
CA VAL A 882 -1.30 -21.38 1.56
C VAL A 882 -2.35 -20.32 1.93
N PHE A 883 -3.54 -20.73 2.41
CA PHE A 883 -4.71 -19.86 2.65
C PHE A 883 -5.38 -20.10 4.03
N GLY A 884 -4.63 -20.64 5.00
CA GLY A 884 -5.15 -21.05 6.32
C GLY A 884 -4.81 -20.08 7.47
N PRO A 885 -5.31 -20.35 8.69
CA PRO A 885 -5.07 -19.51 9.85
C PRO A 885 -3.59 -19.33 10.19
N SER A 886 -3.27 -18.22 10.89
CA SER A 886 -1.96 -17.99 11.45
C SER A 886 -1.62 -19.24 12.25
N LYS A 887 -0.50 -19.86 11.87
CA LYS A 887 -0.05 -21.16 12.39
C LYS A 887 0.11 -21.15 13.92
N TYR A 888 0.11 -19.96 14.54
CA TYR A 888 0.39 -19.69 15.95
C TYR A 888 -0.53 -18.58 16.48
N GLY A 889 -0.90 -18.62 17.76
CA GLY A 889 -1.76 -17.60 18.38
C GLY A 889 -1.13 -16.21 18.35
N THR A 890 -1.76 -15.29 17.61
CA THR A 890 -1.24 -13.93 17.32
C THR A 890 -1.01 -13.11 18.60
N GLU A 891 -1.96 -13.11 19.54
CA GLU A 891 -1.83 -12.38 20.81
C GLU A 891 -0.67 -12.90 21.67
N THR A 892 -0.53 -14.23 21.80
CA THR A 892 0.56 -14.84 22.58
C THR A 892 1.92 -14.54 21.97
N LEU A 893 2.02 -14.56 20.65
CA LEU A 893 3.23 -14.20 19.93
C LEU A 893 3.56 -12.72 20.16
N GLU A 894 2.59 -11.83 20.00
CA GLU A 894 2.79 -10.38 20.16
C GLU A 894 3.21 -10.00 21.59
N GLU A 895 2.52 -10.50 22.61
CA GLU A 895 2.85 -10.24 24.02
C GLU A 895 4.27 -10.69 24.35
N GLU A 896 4.66 -11.86 23.86
CA GLU A 896 5.95 -12.43 24.19
C GLU A 896 7.08 -11.77 23.37
N LEU A 897 6.80 -11.35 22.13
CA LEU A 897 7.70 -10.47 21.36
C LEU A 897 7.93 -9.13 22.08
N LYS A 898 6.85 -8.49 22.57
CA LYS A 898 6.92 -7.25 23.37
C LYS A 898 7.72 -7.41 24.68
N ARG A 899 7.77 -8.62 25.25
CA ARG A 899 8.58 -8.93 26.43
C ARG A 899 10.05 -9.23 26.12
N MET A 900 10.36 -9.67 24.90
CA MET A 900 11.71 -10.06 24.51
C MET A 900 12.48 -8.97 23.80
N LEU A 901 11.80 -8.20 22.97
CA LEU A 901 12.40 -7.13 22.20
C LEU A 901 12.28 -5.79 22.96
N PRO A 902 13.27 -4.90 22.80
CA PRO A 902 13.28 -3.60 23.43
C PRO A 902 12.16 -2.71 22.87
N LYS A 903 11.64 -1.81 23.70
CA LYS A 903 10.65 -0.81 23.28
C LYS A 903 11.37 0.35 22.58
N GLY A 904 11.24 0.45 21.27
CA GLY A 904 11.80 1.54 20.47
C GLY A 904 11.82 1.21 18.97
N PRO A 905 12.10 2.19 18.09
CA PRO A 905 12.23 1.94 16.67
C PRO A 905 13.47 1.07 16.39
N LEU A 906 13.33 0.15 15.42
CA LEU A 906 14.42 -0.75 15.00
C LEU A 906 15.61 0.00 14.40
N PHE A 907 15.34 1.13 13.73
CA PHE A 907 16.32 2.04 13.15
C PHE A 907 16.19 3.46 13.74
N GLY A 908 17.29 4.20 13.85
CA GLY A 908 17.30 5.59 14.35
C GLY A 908 17.59 5.72 15.85
N CYS A 909 17.50 4.65 16.65
CA CYS A 909 18.00 4.65 18.03
C CYS A 909 19.50 4.40 18.07
N ALA A 910 20.24 5.21 18.84
CA ALA A 910 21.62 4.92 19.19
C ALA A 910 21.66 3.90 20.33
N TRP A 911 21.81 2.63 19.96
CA TRP A 911 22.17 1.60 20.90
C TRP A 911 23.64 1.87 21.28
N ASN A 912 23.94 2.15 22.55
CA ASN A 912 25.32 2.33 23.04
C ASN A 912 26.10 1.01 22.91
N LYS A 913 26.49 0.66 21.69
CA LYS A 913 27.12 -0.61 21.31
C LYS A 913 28.33 -0.33 20.43
N GLU A 914 29.44 -1.01 20.72
CA GLU A 914 30.69 -0.85 19.96
C GLU A 914 30.62 -1.50 18.57
N VAL A 915 29.77 -2.52 18.39
CA VAL A 915 29.54 -3.20 17.11
C VAL A 915 28.06 -3.54 16.99
N GLN A 916 27.39 -3.03 15.96
CA GLN A 916 26.02 -3.41 15.64
C GLN A 916 25.97 -3.98 14.21
N ALA A 917 25.61 -5.26 14.09
CA ALA A 917 25.38 -5.86 12.78
C ALA A 917 24.10 -5.28 12.15
N LYS A 918 24.10 -5.12 10.82
CA LYS A 918 22.86 -4.84 10.09
C LYS A 918 21.95 -6.08 10.21
N VAL A 919 20.65 -5.89 10.36
CA VAL A 919 19.65 -6.95 10.43
C VAL A 919 18.61 -6.74 9.33
N ALA A 920 18.23 -7.82 8.68
CA ALA A 920 17.15 -7.85 7.71
C ALA A 920 16.20 -8.99 8.08
N VAL A 921 15.00 -8.64 8.53
CA VAL A 921 13.93 -9.62 8.73
C VAL A 921 13.06 -9.63 7.50
N THR A 922 12.97 -10.78 6.84
CA THR A 922 12.07 -10.95 5.70
C THR A 922 10.66 -11.19 6.23
N SER A 923 9.70 -10.49 5.64
CA SER A 923 8.28 -10.64 5.91
C SER A 923 7.51 -10.45 4.61
N THR A 924 6.20 -10.60 4.66
CA THR A 924 5.31 -10.34 3.53
C THR A 924 4.36 -9.21 3.94
N SER A 925 4.21 -8.19 3.10
CA SER A 925 3.20 -7.16 3.32
C SER A 925 1.81 -7.78 3.24
N VAL A 926 0.80 -7.10 3.77
CA VAL A 926 -0.61 -7.49 3.59
C VAL A 926 -0.97 -7.57 2.10
N THR A 927 -0.31 -6.75 1.28
CA THR A 927 -0.38 -6.71 -0.18
C THR A 927 0.58 -7.69 -0.89
N GLY A 928 1.17 -8.65 -0.17
CA GLY A 928 1.80 -9.84 -0.77
C GLY A 928 3.21 -9.63 -1.28
N TRP A 929 3.77 -8.43 -1.10
CA TRP A 929 5.16 -8.16 -1.42
C TRP A 929 6.08 -8.74 -0.36
N SER A 930 7.19 -9.30 -0.80
CA SER A 930 8.32 -9.54 0.08
C SER A 930 8.82 -8.20 0.60
N VAL A 931 8.60 -7.94 1.88
CA VAL A 931 9.13 -6.77 2.58
C VAL A 931 10.30 -7.19 3.43
N VAL A 932 11.28 -6.30 3.51
CA VAL A 932 12.37 -6.43 4.47
C VAL A 932 12.11 -5.40 5.55
N ILE A 933 12.21 -5.83 6.81
CA ILE A 933 12.18 -4.97 7.99
C ILE A 933 13.64 -4.85 8.47
N PRO A 934 14.36 -3.79 8.07
CA PRO A 934 15.77 -3.62 8.40
C PRO A 934 16.00 -2.64 9.57
N ASN A 935 17.17 -2.74 10.20
CA ASN A 935 17.74 -1.66 11.03
C ASN A 935 18.68 -0.73 10.23
N TYR A 936 18.49 -0.64 8.91
CA TYR A 936 19.31 0.15 8.01
C TYR A 936 18.49 0.62 6.82
N ASN A 937 18.87 1.73 6.22
CA ASN A 937 18.21 2.22 5.01
C ASN A 937 18.74 1.56 3.74
N ARG A 938 17.87 1.46 2.73
CA ARG A 938 18.23 1.03 1.37
C ARG A 938 18.12 2.21 0.40
N VAL A 939 19.07 2.32 -0.53
CA VAL A 939 18.89 3.15 -1.73
C VAL A 939 17.85 2.42 -2.58
N CYS A 940 16.76 3.08 -2.95
CA CYS A 940 15.88 2.52 -3.98
C CYS A 940 16.74 2.43 -5.24
N PRO A 941 16.88 1.24 -5.88
CA PRO A 941 17.53 1.21 -7.19
C PRO A 941 16.78 2.21 -8.05
N ASP A 942 17.50 3.20 -8.60
CA ASP A 942 16.92 4.06 -9.61
C ASP A 942 16.27 3.14 -10.66
N ASP A 943 14.99 3.37 -10.98
CA ASP A 943 14.53 3.04 -12.32
C ASP A 943 15.48 3.85 -13.20
N ASP A 944 16.51 3.19 -13.73
CA ASP A 944 17.39 3.73 -14.75
C ASP A 944 16.46 4.18 -15.87
N GLY A 945 16.10 5.46 -15.82
CA GLY A 945 15.35 6.16 -16.84
C GLY A 945 16.22 6.28 -18.07
N SER A 946 16.32 5.17 -18.80
CA SER A 946 16.55 5.16 -20.24
C SER A 946 15.28 5.55 -20.96
#